data_AF-A0A923U404-F1
#
_entry.id   AF-A0A923U404-F1
#
_cell.length_a   1.000
_cell.length_b   1.000
_cell.length_c   1.000
_cell.angle_alpha   90.00
_cell.angle_beta   90.00
_cell.angle_gamma   90.00
#
_symmetry.space_group_name_H-M   'P 1'
#
loop_
_entity.id
_entity.type
_entity.pdbx_description
1 polymer ?
#
loop_
_entity_poly.entity_id
_entity_poly.type
_entity_poly.pdbx_seq_one_letter_code
_entity_poly.pdbx_strand_id
1 'polypeptide(L)'
;DGAHFLFDEILKGSDLETQAIVIEDRPEVRRTLKRVAEERGLLLQDPRDPTLLIQSEEVKSALLELEMVARNFPSPLVLPWVSTFLPNAALLRKKIIESGATQGLQSYLKISEVHEALNLLKLQYPARIALPRLMEALEASMRKAALSGWVSLALNRIFTTWVTSLRQLGSEHRLKPLRYWLEELQDKIKTSPPLVTPQKNARGLKLFRVDQGISMDLHSPELKIHFFGVSAGFFDPREQTSEWFSARDVEVLAHEFQIHGRDENTRQARESFLSWAAQSKRPAQFWEYRYNEEGSETEAMTLILNSFENLAVHETQTHPVHPKVLPSLGPKLKVATPPGQLSFTRTEFPMSFLSSLGNCAFTAYAQHLLVLYDERDPDFDLSGDSFGNLVHAAVEYLVSHQLKVTPLQAFDFAWASTQKIAWLKSDRLFKALKHKTLAVLESFLVSERDYRLRSGAEVISQEMNVKLHREGLVFSGRVDRIDQHADGVVLLDYKTSGKLPNAKHTLERNQGLQLPAYALALKETMNQEVVSAHYVHLTPLKTNRNVGFLFSKWNKGKAADKVEFPLSTARSNSASLVSQDPEAVWMEMDRKMISLLKLAKAGVFKADPADPADCVRCRYLIICGKKRDGSPVVDEESS
;
A
#
# COMPACT_ATOMS: atom_id res chain seq x y z
N ASP A 1 -22.77 -12.28 -6.04
CA ASP A 1 -23.53 -13.53 -5.82
C ASP A 1 -25.03 -13.40 -5.96
N GLY A 2 -25.72 -12.49 -5.26
CA GLY A 2 -27.17 -12.31 -5.44
C GLY A 2 -27.59 -12.13 -6.91
N ALA A 3 -26.83 -11.35 -7.68
CA ALA A 3 -27.04 -11.22 -9.12
C ALA A 3 -26.86 -12.56 -9.87
N HIS A 4 -25.87 -13.40 -9.51
CA HIS A 4 -25.72 -14.72 -10.14
C HIS A 4 -26.95 -15.59 -9.91
N PHE A 5 -27.50 -15.63 -8.69
CA PHE A 5 -28.73 -16.35 -8.38
C PHE A 5 -29.93 -15.83 -9.18
N LEU A 6 -30.08 -14.50 -9.26
CA LEU A 6 -31.12 -13.88 -10.09
C LEU A 6 -31.00 -14.36 -11.55
N PHE A 7 -29.80 -14.30 -12.13
CA PHE A 7 -29.59 -14.73 -13.51
C PHE A 7 -29.78 -16.24 -13.70
N ASP A 8 -29.40 -17.06 -12.73
CA ASP A 8 -29.70 -18.51 -12.74
C ASP A 8 -31.21 -18.78 -12.76
N GLU A 9 -31.98 -18.03 -11.97
CA GLU A 9 -33.44 -18.15 -11.96
C GLU A 9 -34.07 -17.65 -13.27
N ILE A 10 -33.57 -16.53 -13.81
CA ILE A 10 -34.02 -16.01 -15.11
C ILE A 10 -33.78 -17.03 -16.22
N LEU A 11 -32.62 -17.70 -16.21
CA LEU A 11 -32.24 -18.72 -17.19
C LEU A 11 -33.05 -20.02 -17.09
N LYS A 12 -33.73 -20.29 -15.97
CA LYS A 12 -34.70 -21.40 -15.87
C LYS A 12 -36.00 -21.09 -16.61
N GLY A 13 -36.29 -19.82 -16.85
CA GLY A 13 -37.44 -19.38 -17.65
C GLY A 13 -37.25 -19.65 -19.14
N SER A 14 -38.36 -19.79 -19.87
CA SER A 14 -38.36 -20.17 -21.29
C SER A 14 -38.01 -19.03 -22.27
N ASP A 15 -38.18 -17.77 -21.87
CA ASP A 15 -37.89 -16.61 -22.71
C ASP A 15 -37.33 -15.43 -21.89
N LEU A 16 -36.31 -14.76 -22.41
CA LEU A 16 -35.70 -13.56 -21.83
C LEU A 16 -36.52 -12.30 -22.11
N GLU A 17 -37.26 -12.28 -23.23
CA GLU A 17 -38.08 -11.12 -23.63
C GLU A 17 -39.32 -10.96 -22.73
N THR A 18 -39.74 -12.04 -22.07
CA THR A 18 -40.83 -12.06 -21.09
C THR A 18 -40.35 -11.78 -19.66
N GLN A 19 -39.10 -11.36 -19.47
CA GLN A 19 -38.54 -11.06 -18.15
C GLN A 19 -38.00 -9.63 -18.09
N ALA A 20 -38.20 -8.98 -16.95
CA ALA A 20 -37.69 -7.65 -16.68
C ALA A 20 -37.09 -7.57 -15.28
N ILE A 21 -35.95 -6.91 -15.17
CA ILE A 21 -35.35 -6.53 -13.88
C ILE A 21 -35.69 -5.07 -13.61
N VAL A 22 -36.21 -4.79 -12.41
CA VAL A 22 -36.44 -3.45 -11.89
C VAL A 22 -35.47 -3.22 -10.72
N ILE A 23 -34.72 -2.13 -10.77
CA ILE A 23 -33.72 -1.78 -9.74
C ILE A 23 -33.99 -0.39 -9.16
N GLU A 24 -33.51 -0.18 -7.94
CA GLU A 24 -33.19 1.16 -7.45
C GLU A 24 -32.04 1.73 -8.32
N ASP A 25 -32.02 3.03 -8.64
CA ASP A 25 -31.01 3.62 -9.55
C ASP A 25 -29.62 3.78 -8.91
N ARG A 26 -29.14 2.70 -8.28
CA ARG A 26 -27.86 2.60 -7.62
C ARG A 26 -26.81 2.10 -8.63
N PRO A 27 -25.75 2.88 -8.92
CA PRO A 27 -24.76 2.52 -9.91
C PRO A 27 -24.08 1.16 -9.67
N GLU A 28 -23.84 0.80 -8.41
CA GLU A 28 -23.25 -0.48 -7.98
C GLU A 28 -24.12 -1.70 -8.31
N VAL A 29 -25.44 -1.59 -8.14
CA VAL A 29 -26.41 -2.65 -8.48
C VAL A 29 -26.40 -2.88 -9.98
N ARG A 30 -26.50 -1.78 -10.74
CA ARG A 30 -26.46 -1.77 -12.20
C ARG A 30 -25.17 -2.35 -12.77
N ARG A 31 -24.00 -1.96 -12.23
CA ARG A 31 -22.69 -2.54 -12.59
C ARG A 31 -22.62 -4.04 -12.34
N THR A 32 -23.09 -4.46 -11.17
CA THR A 32 -23.10 -5.88 -10.78
C THR A 32 -23.97 -6.70 -11.74
N LEU A 33 -25.17 -6.22 -12.06
CA LEU A 33 -26.05 -6.89 -13.01
C LEU A 33 -25.45 -6.95 -14.42
N LYS A 34 -24.85 -5.86 -14.89
CA LYS A 34 -24.17 -5.81 -16.19
C LYS A 34 -23.03 -6.81 -16.29
N ARG A 35 -22.11 -6.81 -15.31
CA ARG A 35 -20.99 -7.75 -15.27
C ARG A 35 -21.47 -9.20 -15.29
N VAL A 36 -22.45 -9.54 -14.46
CA VAL A 36 -22.97 -10.91 -14.38
C VAL A 36 -23.71 -11.30 -15.68
N ALA A 37 -24.46 -10.39 -16.28
CA ALA A 37 -25.09 -10.62 -17.58
C ALA A 37 -24.03 -10.95 -18.65
N GLU A 38 -22.98 -10.14 -18.75
CA GLU A 38 -21.87 -10.32 -19.70
C GLU A 38 -21.14 -11.66 -19.46
N GLU A 39 -20.85 -12.02 -18.21
CA GLU A 39 -20.25 -13.32 -17.82
C GLU A 39 -21.11 -14.52 -18.24
N ARG A 40 -22.44 -14.34 -18.31
CA ARG A 40 -23.39 -15.37 -18.76
C ARG A 40 -23.72 -15.28 -20.26
N GLY A 41 -23.10 -14.37 -21.00
CA GLY A 41 -23.39 -14.14 -22.42
C GLY A 41 -24.78 -13.56 -22.69
N LEU A 42 -25.37 -12.88 -21.70
CA LEU A 42 -26.68 -12.25 -21.79
C LEU A 42 -26.54 -10.77 -22.14
N LEU A 43 -27.39 -10.31 -23.06
CA LEU A 43 -27.47 -8.90 -23.42
C LEU A 43 -28.52 -8.21 -22.55
N LEU A 44 -28.13 -7.13 -21.87
CA LEU A 44 -29.07 -6.19 -21.28
C LEU A 44 -29.58 -5.22 -22.35
N GLN A 45 -30.89 -4.95 -22.35
CA GLN A 45 -31.49 -3.96 -23.26
C GLN A 45 -31.00 -2.53 -22.96
N ASP A 46 -30.70 -2.26 -21.69
CA ASP A 46 -30.15 -1.00 -21.22
C ASP A 46 -28.87 -1.23 -20.38
N PRO A 47 -27.68 -1.35 -21.03
CA PRO A 47 -26.42 -1.57 -20.36
C PRO A 47 -25.79 -0.28 -19.81
N ARG A 48 -26.57 0.82 -19.70
CA ARG A 48 -26.10 2.10 -19.14
C ARG A 48 -25.47 1.82 -17.77
N ASP A 49 -24.31 2.41 -17.53
CA ASP A 49 -23.65 2.51 -16.23
C ASP A 49 -23.26 3.99 -16.06
N PRO A 50 -23.92 4.74 -15.15
CA PRO A 50 -23.63 6.16 -14.95
C PRO A 50 -22.22 6.40 -14.42
N THR A 51 -21.57 5.38 -13.82
CA THR A 51 -20.20 5.49 -13.30
C THR A 51 -19.13 5.08 -14.31
N LEU A 52 -19.51 4.64 -15.51
CA LEU A 52 -18.53 4.20 -16.51
C LEU A 52 -17.56 5.31 -16.91
N LEU A 53 -18.07 6.55 -17.03
CA LEU A 53 -17.25 7.68 -17.43
C LEU A 53 -16.24 8.07 -16.32
N ILE A 54 -16.65 8.07 -15.04
CA ILE A 54 -15.74 8.42 -13.93
C ILE A 54 -14.68 7.33 -13.68
N GLN A 55 -15.01 6.07 -13.96
CA GLN A 55 -14.09 4.94 -13.77
C GLN A 55 -13.18 4.70 -14.97
N SER A 56 -13.48 5.31 -16.11
CA SER A 56 -12.69 5.17 -17.33
C SER A 56 -11.25 5.64 -17.13
N GLU A 57 -10.29 4.74 -17.35
CA GLU A 57 -8.87 5.08 -17.37
C GLU A 57 -8.56 6.14 -18.43
N GLU A 58 -9.29 6.15 -19.55
CA GLU A 58 -9.17 7.18 -20.58
C GLU A 58 -9.51 8.57 -20.02
N VAL A 59 -10.58 8.68 -19.23
CA VAL A 59 -10.96 9.95 -18.58
C VAL A 59 -9.92 10.35 -17.54
N LYS A 60 -9.45 9.42 -16.70
CA LYS A 60 -8.40 9.70 -15.72
C LYS A 60 -7.12 10.20 -16.40
N SER A 61 -6.69 9.54 -17.48
CA SER A 61 -5.54 9.96 -18.28
C SER A 61 -5.73 11.34 -18.94
N ALA A 62 -6.94 11.63 -19.45
CA ALA A 62 -7.25 12.95 -20.03
C ALA A 62 -7.21 14.08 -18.98
N LEU A 63 -7.69 13.81 -17.77
CA LEU A 63 -7.74 14.79 -16.68
C LEU A 63 -6.42 14.91 -15.91
N LEU A 64 -5.48 13.98 -16.10
CA LEU A 64 -4.24 13.91 -15.33
C LEU A 64 -3.41 15.20 -15.40
N GLU A 65 -3.27 15.79 -16.60
CA GLU A 65 -2.54 17.05 -16.78
C GLU A 65 -3.20 18.22 -16.03
N LEU A 66 -4.53 18.33 -16.11
CA LEU A 66 -5.30 19.33 -15.38
C LEU A 66 -5.17 19.13 -13.86
N GLU A 67 -5.32 17.90 -13.38
CA GLU A 67 -5.23 17.57 -11.96
C GLU A 67 -3.83 17.86 -11.39
N MET A 68 -2.79 17.50 -12.14
CA MET A 68 -1.41 17.84 -11.80
C MET A 68 -1.22 19.34 -11.62
N VAL A 69 -1.59 20.15 -12.60
CA VAL A 69 -1.39 21.61 -12.50
C VAL A 69 -2.26 22.22 -11.40
N ALA A 70 -3.52 21.81 -11.30
CA ALA A 70 -4.45 22.29 -10.28
C ALA A 70 -3.99 21.99 -8.85
N ARG A 71 -3.29 20.87 -8.64
CA ARG A 71 -2.71 20.45 -7.34
C ARG A 71 -1.24 20.83 -7.18
N ASN A 72 -0.71 21.66 -8.08
CA ASN A 72 0.68 22.13 -8.08
C ASN A 72 1.71 20.97 -8.17
N PHE A 73 1.56 20.11 -9.16
CA PHE A 73 2.49 19.03 -9.54
C PHE A 73 2.89 18.07 -8.41
N PRO A 74 1.94 17.43 -7.72
CA PRO A 74 2.27 16.42 -6.71
C PRO A 74 2.90 15.19 -7.38
N SER A 75 3.98 14.66 -6.81
CA SER A 75 4.76 13.54 -7.34
C SER A 75 3.92 12.29 -7.68
N PRO A 76 2.92 11.89 -6.85
CA PRO A 76 2.04 10.77 -7.19
C PRO A 76 1.25 10.91 -8.49
N LEU A 77 1.04 12.15 -8.98
CA LEU A 77 0.39 12.40 -10.28
C LEU A 77 1.42 12.60 -11.40
N VAL A 78 2.59 13.17 -11.08
CA VAL A 78 3.68 13.33 -12.05
C VAL A 78 4.25 11.98 -12.49
N LEU A 79 4.41 11.01 -11.59
CA LEU A 79 4.95 9.69 -11.90
C LEU A 79 4.15 8.91 -12.97
N PRO A 80 2.81 8.74 -12.86
CA PRO A 80 2.02 8.11 -13.92
C PRO A 80 2.01 8.94 -15.21
N TRP A 81 2.05 10.27 -15.11
CA TRP A 81 2.14 11.13 -16.30
C TRP A 81 3.47 10.96 -17.05
N VAL A 82 4.60 10.93 -16.34
CA VAL A 82 5.92 10.63 -16.90
C VAL A 82 5.93 9.24 -17.54
N SER A 83 5.28 8.26 -16.90
CA SER A 83 5.15 6.89 -17.43
C SER A 83 4.40 6.84 -18.75
N THR A 84 3.39 7.69 -18.89
CA THR A 84 2.48 7.67 -20.03
C THR A 84 3.02 8.50 -21.20
N PHE A 85 3.65 9.64 -20.91
CA PHE A 85 3.86 10.68 -21.93
C PHE A 85 5.31 11.08 -22.19
N LEU A 86 6.28 10.67 -21.37
CA LEU A 86 7.69 11.00 -21.60
C LEU A 86 8.48 9.76 -22.05
N PRO A 87 9.47 9.94 -22.96
CA PRO A 87 10.44 8.90 -23.24
C PRO A 87 11.28 8.60 -21.99
N ASN A 88 11.91 7.44 -21.93
CA ASN A 88 12.78 7.04 -20.81
C ASN A 88 12.10 7.07 -19.42
N ALA A 89 10.79 6.83 -19.38
CA ALA A 89 9.97 6.89 -18.17
C ALA A 89 10.60 6.21 -16.93
N ALA A 90 11.14 4.99 -17.10
CA ALA A 90 11.74 4.25 -15.99
C ALA A 90 12.92 5.00 -15.34
N LEU A 91 13.79 5.61 -16.17
CA LEU A 91 14.93 6.40 -15.70
C LEU A 91 14.46 7.71 -15.05
N LEU A 92 13.48 8.39 -15.65
CA LEU A 92 12.94 9.64 -15.13
C LEU A 92 12.21 9.45 -13.80
N ARG A 93 11.40 8.40 -13.67
CA ARG A 93 10.77 8.01 -12.40
C ARG A 93 11.80 7.79 -11.30
N LYS A 94 12.84 7.01 -11.61
CA LYS A 94 13.95 6.78 -10.68
C LYS A 94 14.59 8.09 -10.24
N LYS A 95 14.87 9.02 -11.17
CA LYS A 95 15.41 10.34 -10.85
C LYS A 95 14.45 11.19 -10.01
N ILE A 96 13.15 11.14 -10.25
CA ILE A 96 12.11 11.85 -9.45
C ILE A 96 12.12 11.36 -8.02
N ILE A 97 12.14 10.05 -7.85
CA ILE A 97 12.17 9.38 -6.56
C ILE A 97 13.49 9.71 -5.83
N GLU A 98 14.63 9.56 -6.50
CA GLU A 98 15.96 9.85 -5.94
C GLU A 98 16.18 11.34 -5.61
N SER A 99 15.53 12.26 -6.33
CA SER A 99 15.65 13.70 -6.07
C SER A 99 14.81 14.18 -4.88
N GLY A 100 13.87 13.36 -4.41
CA GLY A 100 12.90 13.75 -3.38
C GLY A 100 11.88 14.79 -3.87
N ALA A 101 11.65 14.90 -5.18
CA ALA A 101 10.64 15.80 -5.71
C ALA A 101 9.25 15.37 -5.24
N THR A 102 8.57 16.28 -4.53
CA THR A 102 7.30 15.98 -3.83
C THR A 102 6.15 16.79 -4.39
N GLN A 103 6.30 18.11 -4.47
CA GLN A 103 5.27 19.00 -4.96
C GLN A 103 5.87 20.30 -5.49
N GLY A 104 5.21 20.88 -6.49
CA GLY A 104 5.53 22.16 -7.07
C GLY A 104 6.60 22.04 -8.15
N LEU A 105 6.47 22.89 -9.17
CA LEU A 105 7.36 22.89 -10.33
C LEU A 105 8.84 22.97 -9.94
N GLN A 106 9.18 23.80 -8.95
CA GLN A 106 10.57 24.00 -8.52
C GLN A 106 11.21 22.75 -7.89
N SER A 107 10.41 21.82 -7.34
CA SER A 107 10.96 20.57 -6.79
C SER A 107 11.58 19.67 -7.86
N TYR A 108 11.21 19.88 -9.13
CA TYR A 108 11.70 19.10 -10.27
C TYR A 108 12.91 19.73 -10.97
N LEU A 109 13.45 20.86 -10.51
CA LEU A 109 14.57 21.59 -11.17
C LEU A 109 15.80 20.72 -11.42
N LYS A 110 16.08 19.74 -10.56
CA LYS A 110 17.22 18.82 -10.70
C LYS A 110 17.03 17.80 -11.85
N ILE A 111 15.86 17.78 -12.48
CA ILE A 111 15.46 16.87 -13.54
C ILE A 111 14.92 17.71 -14.69
N SER A 112 15.84 18.38 -15.41
CA SER A 112 15.52 19.41 -16.41
C SER A 112 14.45 18.98 -17.41
N GLU A 113 14.54 17.77 -17.95
CA GLU A 113 13.57 17.20 -18.90
C GLU A 113 12.13 17.18 -18.33
N VAL A 114 11.97 16.74 -17.08
CA VAL A 114 10.67 16.72 -16.40
C VAL A 114 10.23 18.15 -16.09
N HIS A 115 11.12 18.98 -15.55
CA HIS A 115 10.81 20.37 -15.22
C HIS A 115 10.34 21.18 -16.43
N GLU A 116 11.02 21.08 -17.56
CA GLU A 116 10.66 21.75 -18.80
C GLU A 116 9.28 21.30 -19.29
N ALA A 117 9.02 20.00 -19.30
CA ALA A 117 7.74 19.46 -19.73
C ALA A 117 6.59 19.87 -18.79
N LEU A 118 6.79 19.86 -17.47
CA LEU A 118 5.82 20.36 -16.50
C LEU A 118 5.60 21.88 -16.62
N ASN A 119 6.63 22.65 -16.97
CA ASN A 119 6.51 24.09 -17.19
C ASN A 119 5.65 24.39 -18.42
N LEU A 120 5.76 23.61 -19.50
CA LEU A 120 4.87 23.72 -20.66
C LEU A 120 3.41 23.47 -20.27
N LEU A 121 3.13 22.46 -19.43
CA LEU A 121 1.78 22.23 -18.89
C LEU A 121 1.28 23.41 -18.06
N LYS A 122 2.14 24.02 -17.24
CA LYS A 122 1.78 25.21 -16.45
C LYS A 122 1.39 26.40 -17.34
N LEU A 123 2.00 26.54 -18.50
CA LEU A 123 1.67 27.59 -19.48
C LEU A 123 0.35 27.29 -20.20
N GLN A 124 0.08 26.02 -20.52
CA GLN A 124 -1.19 25.56 -21.09
C GLN A 124 -2.36 25.74 -20.12
N TYR A 125 -2.14 25.47 -18.84
CA TYR A 125 -3.11 25.58 -17.75
C TYR A 125 -2.72 26.73 -16.79
N PRO A 126 -3.01 28.00 -17.12
CA PRO A 126 -2.76 29.12 -16.22
C PRO A 126 -3.57 29.00 -14.92
N ALA A 127 -3.03 29.54 -13.81
CA ALA A 127 -3.61 29.43 -12.47
C ALA A 127 -5.09 29.85 -12.41
N ARG A 128 -5.49 30.80 -13.25
CA ARG A 128 -6.89 31.17 -13.48
C ARG A 128 -7.19 31.12 -14.97
N ILE A 129 -8.28 30.45 -15.33
CA ILE A 129 -8.69 30.23 -16.73
C ILE A 129 -10.22 30.39 -16.85
N ALA A 130 -10.68 30.81 -18.03
CA ALA A 130 -12.11 30.80 -18.38
C ALA A 130 -12.49 29.43 -18.97
N LEU A 131 -13.73 28.98 -18.78
CA LEU A 131 -14.15 27.63 -19.19
C LEU A 131 -13.93 27.33 -20.69
N PRO A 132 -14.21 28.23 -21.65
CA PRO A 132 -13.95 27.95 -23.07
C PRO A 132 -12.48 27.65 -23.37
N ARG A 133 -11.56 28.42 -22.77
CA ARG A 133 -10.11 28.21 -22.94
C ARG A 133 -9.64 26.93 -22.23
N LEU A 134 -10.28 26.56 -21.12
CA LEU A 134 -10.01 25.29 -20.45
C LEU A 134 -10.42 24.10 -21.32
N MET A 135 -11.57 24.20 -22.00
CA MET A 135 -12.04 23.18 -22.95
C MET A 135 -11.03 22.98 -24.08
N GLU A 136 -10.55 24.06 -24.71
CA GLU A 136 -9.50 23.99 -25.75
C GLU A 136 -8.21 23.33 -25.24
N ALA A 137 -7.77 23.69 -24.02
CA ALA A 137 -6.59 23.10 -23.41
C ALA A 137 -6.78 21.60 -23.14
N LEU A 138 -7.96 21.19 -22.67
CA LEU A 138 -8.27 19.79 -22.40
C LEU A 138 -8.44 18.98 -23.68
N GLU A 139 -9.02 19.52 -24.74
CA GLU A 139 -9.10 18.86 -26.05
C GLU A 139 -7.72 18.47 -26.60
N ALA A 140 -6.68 19.27 -26.33
CA ALA A 140 -5.31 18.90 -26.65
C ALA A 140 -4.84 17.68 -25.82
N SER A 141 -5.10 17.67 -24.52
CA SER A 141 -4.78 16.54 -23.63
C SER A 141 -5.57 15.27 -23.99
N MET A 142 -6.84 15.41 -24.37
CA MET A 142 -7.69 14.31 -24.85
C MET A 142 -7.15 13.68 -26.14
N ARG A 143 -6.69 14.50 -27.10
CA ARG A 143 -6.03 13.99 -28.32
C ARG A 143 -4.76 13.21 -28.00
N LYS A 144 -3.96 13.69 -27.04
CA LYS A 144 -2.73 13.03 -26.58
C LYS A 144 -3.01 11.70 -25.88
N ALA A 145 -4.10 11.61 -25.12
CA ALA A 145 -4.53 10.40 -24.42
C ALA A 145 -5.21 9.36 -25.33
N ALA A 146 -5.41 9.66 -26.63
CA ALA A 146 -6.02 8.77 -27.61
C ALA A 146 -7.38 8.18 -27.17
N LEU A 147 -8.26 9.04 -26.66
CA LEU A 147 -9.56 8.62 -26.13
C LEU A 147 -10.41 7.92 -27.19
N SER A 148 -11.18 6.93 -26.76
CA SER A 148 -12.22 6.33 -27.57
C SER A 148 -13.27 7.37 -27.99
N GLY A 149 -13.88 7.16 -29.16
CA GLY A 149 -14.83 8.12 -29.73
C GLY A 149 -16.02 8.43 -28.81
N TRP A 150 -16.48 7.46 -28.01
CA TRP A 150 -17.58 7.67 -27.08
C TRP A 150 -17.18 8.51 -25.87
N VAL A 151 -15.98 8.31 -25.30
CA VAL A 151 -15.49 9.14 -24.18
C VAL A 151 -15.29 10.57 -24.64
N SER A 152 -14.70 10.76 -25.82
CA SER A 152 -14.51 12.08 -26.42
C SER A 152 -15.87 12.79 -26.62
N LEU A 153 -16.86 12.09 -27.18
CA LEU A 153 -18.22 12.63 -27.35
C LEU A 153 -18.88 12.99 -26.00
N ALA A 154 -18.67 12.16 -24.97
CA ALA A 154 -19.24 12.38 -23.64
C ALA A 154 -18.72 13.68 -23.04
N LEU A 155 -17.39 13.81 -22.97
CA LEU A 155 -16.73 14.98 -22.42
C LEU A 155 -17.08 16.24 -23.23
N ASN A 156 -17.05 16.18 -24.57
CA ASN A 156 -17.44 17.31 -25.42
C ASN A 156 -18.88 17.78 -25.15
N ARG A 157 -19.82 16.85 -24.95
CA ARG A 157 -21.21 17.16 -24.61
C ARG A 157 -21.32 17.85 -23.25
N ILE A 158 -20.59 17.35 -22.24
CA ILE A 158 -20.53 17.95 -20.90
C ILE A 158 -20.04 19.39 -21.00
N PHE A 159 -18.89 19.62 -21.65
CA PHE A 159 -18.32 20.96 -21.81
C PHE A 159 -19.23 21.90 -22.60
N THR A 160 -19.79 21.45 -23.72
CA THR A 160 -20.66 22.28 -24.55
C THR A 160 -21.90 22.74 -23.79
N THR A 161 -22.51 21.83 -23.04
CA THR A 161 -23.68 22.13 -22.20
C THR A 161 -23.29 23.14 -21.12
N TRP A 162 -22.16 22.91 -20.45
CA TRP A 162 -21.68 23.76 -19.37
C TRP A 162 -21.31 25.19 -19.84
N VAL A 163 -20.60 25.32 -20.96
CA VAL A 163 -20.27 26.62 -21.57
C VAL A 163 -21.55 27.35 -21.97
N THR A 164 -22.55 26.65 -22.49
CA THR A 164 -23.85 27.23 -22.85
C THR A 164 -24.57 27.77 -21.60
N SER A 165 -24.61 27.01 -20.51
CA SER A 165 -25.19 27.47 -19.23
C SER A 165 -24.48 28.70 -18.69
N LEU A 166 -23.14 28.74 -18.74
CA LEU A 166 -22.38 29.91 -18.29
C LEU A 166 -22.62 31.14 -19.18
N ARG A 167 -22.79 30.95 -20.49
CA ARG A 167 -23.12 32.02 -21.44
C ARG A 167 -24.48 32.64 -21.14
N GLN A 168 -25.48 31.82 -20.82
CA GLN A 168 -26.80 32.31 -20.40
C GLN A 168 -26.73 33.15 -19.11
N LEU A 169 -25.75 32.88 -18.25
CA LEU A 169 -25.48 33.63 -17.02
C LEU A 169 -24.47 34.79 -17.20
N GLY A 170 -24.00 35.06 -18.43
CA GLY A 170 -22.98 36.07 -18.71
C GLY A 170 -21.66 35.86 -17.97
N SER A 171 -21.32 34.60 -17.65
CA SER A 171 -20.20 34.21 -16.79
C SER A 171 -19.15 33.35 -17.50
N GLU A 172 -19.27 33.10 -18.80
CA GLU A 172 -18.39 32.23 -19.57
C GLU A 172 -16.93 32.74 -19.63
N HIS A 173 -16.74 34.05 -19.55
CA HIS A 173 -15.43 34.70 -19.56
C HIS A 173 -14.83 34.91 -18.16
N ARG A 174 -15.52 34.50 -17.09
CA ARG A 174 -15.05 34.69 -15.72
C ARG A 174 -13.87 33.77 -15.43
N LEU A 175 -12.73 34.36 -15.07
CA LEU A 175 -11.53 33.62 -14.68
C LEU A 175 -11.69 33.02 -13.29
N LYS A 176 -11.64 31.69 -13.19
CA LYS A 176 -11.68 30.94 -11.92
C LYS A 176 -10.40 30.13 -11.71
N PRO A 177 -10.03 29.80 -10.46
CA PRO A 177 -8.91 28.90 -10.19
C PRO A 177 -9.08 27.54 -10.86
N LEU A 178 -8.00 26.92 -11.34
CA LEU A 178 -8.06 25.58 -11.97
C LEU A 178 -8.67 24.52 -11.06
N ARG A 179 -8.36 24.57 -9.76
CA ARG A 179 -8.91 23.62 -8.78
C ARG A 179 -10.44 23.67 -8.73
N TYR A 180 -11.02 24.87 -8.81
CA TYR A 180 -12.47 25.03 -8.87
C TYR A 180 -13.05 24.33 -10.10
N TRP A 181 -12.45 24.54 -11.28
CA TRP A 181 -12.92 23.89 -12.51
C TRP A 181 -12.72 22.37 -12.50
N LEU A 182 -11.65 21.87 -11.90
CA LEU A 182 -11.43 20.43 -11.74
C LEU A 182 -12.54 19.80 -10.89
N GLU A 183 -12.86 20.40 -9.74
CA GLU A 183 -13.90 19.91 -8.83
C GLU A 183 -15.28 19.92 -9.51
N GLU A 184 -15.64 21.01 -10.18
CA GLU A 184 -16.88 21.13 -10.96
C GLU A 184 -16.95 20.14 -12.13
N LEU A 185 -15.83 19.91 -12.83
CA LEU A 185 -15.77 18.95 -13.93
C LEU A 185 -15.95 17.51 -13.42
N GLN A 186 -15.30 17.16 -12.30
CA GLN A 186 -15.47 15.85 -11.66
C GLN A 186 -16.92 15.63 -11.20
N ASP A 187 -17.55 16.65 -10.63
CA ASP A 187 -18.97 16.62 -10.27
C ASP A 187 -19.86 16.45 -11.50
N LYS A 188 -19.60 17.21 -12.57
CA LYS A 188 -20.35 17.10 -13.84
C LYS A 188 -20.15 15.73 -14.47
N ILE A 189 -18.96 15.14 -14.44
CA ILE A 189 -18.73 13.77 -14.94
C ILE A 189 -19.52 12.75 -14.09
N LYS A 190 -19.57 12.94 -12.77
CA LYS A 190 -20.32 12.07 -11.85
C LYS A 190 -21.84 12.17 -12.04
N THR A 191 -22.35 13.37 -12.29
CA THR A 191 -23.79 13.66 -12.39
C THR A 191 -24.32 13.63 -13.83
N SER A 192 -23.44 13.58 -14.82
CA SER A 192 -23.85 13.54 -16.21
C SER A 192 -24.60 12.25 -16.50
N PRO A 193 -25.72 12.33 -17.24
CA PRO A 193 -26.40 11.13 -17.68
C PRO A 193 -25.42 10.30 -18.52
N PRO A 194 -25.37 8.98 -18.32
CA PRO A 194 -24.53 8.11 -19.16
C PRO A 194 -24.90 8.33 -20.61
N LEU A 195 -23.89 8.40 -21.49
CA LEU A 195 -24.16 8.48 -22.92
C LEU A 195 -25.04 7.29 -23.30
N VAL A 196 -26.17 7.59 -23.93
CA VAL A 196 -27.02 6.57 -24.52
C VAL A 196 -26.19 5.96 -25.65
N THR A 197 -25.72 4.72 -25.47
CA THR A 197 -25.23 3.95 -26.61
C THR A 197 -26.37 3.93 -27.63
N PRO A 198 -26.14 4.42 -28.87
CA PRO A 198 -27.23 4.57 -29.83
C PRO A 198 -27.92 3.24 -30.16
N GLN A 199 -27.27 2.12 -29.86
CA GLN A 199 -27.82 0.78 -30.01
C GLN A 199 -28.33 0.26 -28.67
N LYS A 200 -29.62 0.48 -28.37
CA LYS A 200 -30.33 -0.43 -27.48
C LYS A 200 -30.39 -1.77 -28.17
N ASN A 201 -30.00 -2.85 -27.50
CA ASN A 201 -30.17 -4.18 -28.05
C ASN A 201 -31.68 -4.43 -28.18
N ALA A 202 -32.17 -4.62 -29.42
CA ALA A 202 -33.60 -4.87 -29.65
C ALA A 202 -34.08 -6.16 -28.95
N ARG A 203 -33.15 -7.09 -28.71
CA ARG A 203 -33.35 -8.33 -27.97
C ARG A 203 -32.45 -8.34 -26.74
N GLY A 204 -32.98 -8.76 -25.62
CA GLY A 204 -32.22 -8.83 -24.38
C GLY A 204 -33.11 -8.68 -23.16
N LEU A 205 -32.53 -8.94 -22.00
CA LEU A 205 -33.20 -8.80 -20.72
C LEU A 205 -33.46 -7.32 -20.45
N LYS A 206 -34.71 -6.97 -20.16
CA LYS A 206 -35.11 -5.58 -19.94
C LYS A 206 -34.68 -5.15 -18.53
N LEU A 207 -33.99 -4.02 -18.43
CA LEU A 207 -33.56 -3.44 -17.15
C LEU A 207 -34.18 -2.04 -17.00
N PHE A 208 -34.96 -1.86 -15.94
CA PHE A 208 -35.66 -0.62 -15.64
C PHE A 208 -35.29 -0.09 -14.26
N ARG A 209 -35.52 1.20 -14.07
CA ARG A 209 -35.48 1.80 -12.75
C ARG A 209 -36.89 1.80 -12.16
N VAL A 210 -36.98 1.63 -10.85
CA VAL A 210 -38.25 1.68 -10.13
C VAL A 210 -38.98 3.03 -10.27
N ASP A 211 -38.25 4.13 -10.48
CA ASP A 211 -38.79 5.48 -10.69
C ASP A 211 -39.21 5.77 -12.15
N GLN A 212 -38.90 4.87 -13.09
CA GLN A 212 -39.29 5.05 -14.48
C GLN A 212 -40.75 4.67 -14.68
N GLY A 213 -41.50 5.52 -15.37
CA GLY A 213 -42.84 5.18 -15.83
C GLY A 213 -42.82 3.94 -16.71
N ILE A 214 -43.81 3.07 -16.53
CA ILE A 214 -43.97 1.84 -17.30
C ILE A 214 -44.16 2.21 -18.78
N SER A 215 -43.23 1.77 -19.62
CA SER A 215 -43.34 1.93 -21.07
C SER A 215 -44.41 0.98 -21.64
N MET A 216 -45.12 1.42 -22.68
CA MET A 216 -46.14 0.64 -23.38
C MET A 216 -45.59 -0.67 -23.99
N ASP A 217 -44.27 -0.82 -24.14
CA ASP A 217 -43.65 -2.00 -24.76
C ASP A 217 -43.55 -3.23 -23.83
N LEU A 218 -44.30 -3.25 -22.73
CA LEU A 218 -44.29 -4.31 -21.70
C LEU A 218 -45.51 -5.23 -21.72
N HIS A 219 -46.37 -5.16 -22.74
CA HIS A 219 -47.61 -5.94 -22.83
C HIS A 219 -47.45 -7.45 -23.14
N SER A 220 -46.31 -8.07 -22.81
CA SER A 220 -46.19 -9.52 -22.94
C SER A 220 -47.15 -10.21 -21.95
N PRO A 221 -48.01 -11.14 -22.42
CA PRO A 221 -48.95 -11.85 -21.55
C PRO A 221 -48.26 -12.71 -20.48
N GLU A 222 -46.96 -12.95 -20.62
CA GLU A 222 -46.16 -13.77 -19.70
C GLU A 222 -45.10 -12.98 -18.93
N LEU A 223 -45.20 -11.63 -18.91
CA LEU A 223 -44.20 -10.79 -18.26
C LEU A 223 -44.00 -11.17 -16.77
N LYS A 224 -42.75 -11.46 -16.41
CA LYS A 224 -42.31 -11.66 -15.02
C LYS A 224 -41.34 -10.55 -14.62
N ILE A 225 -41.63 -9.87 -13.52
CA ILE A 225 -40.81 -8.79 -12.99
C ILE A 225 -39.97 -9.27 -11.80
N HIS A 226 -38.69 -8.94 -11.84
CA HIS A 226 -37.71 -9.21 -10.80
C HIS A 226 -37.22 -7.88 -10.22
N PHE A 227 -37.59 -7.59 -8.98
CA PHE A 227 -37.04 -6.46 -8.24
C PHE A 227 -35.70 -6.87 -7.64
N PHE A 228 -34.63 -6.15 -7.95
CA PHE A 228 -33.29 -6.50 -7.48
C PHE A 228 -32.60 -5.32 -6.81
N GLY A 229 -32.21 -5.51 -5.54
CA GLY A 229 -31.42 -4.52 -4.80
C GLY A 229 -32.16 -3.23 -4.47
N VAL A 230 -33.49 -3.26 -4.41
CA VAL A 230 -34.29 -2.15 -3.85
C VAL A 230 -34.13 -2.20 -2.33
N SER A 231 -33.59 -1.14 -1.76
CA SER A 231 -33.38 -1.05 -0.31
C SER A 231 -34.65 -0.63 0.43
N ALA A 232 -34.70 -0.92 1.74
CA ALA A 232 -35.70 -0.34 2.63
C ALA A 232 -35.69 1.20 2.58
N GLY A 233 -34.49 1.79 2.49
CA GLY A 233 -34.24 3.22 2.38
C GLY A 233 -34.88 3.89 1.17
N PHE A 234 -35.10 3.15 0.08
CA PHE A 234 -35.85 3.65 -1.08
C PHE A 234 -37.25 4.16 -0.71
N PHE A 235 -37.87 3.56 0.32
CA PHE A 235 -39.19 3.94 0.83
C PHE A 235 -39.12 4.82 2.09
N ASP A 236 -37.93 5.20 2.55
CA ASP A 236 -37.73 6.05 3.72
C ASP A 236 -37.51 7.52 3.32
N PRO A 237 -38.41 8.45 3.69
CA PRO A 237 -38.26 9.87 3.40
C PRO A 237 -37.04 10.52 4.07
N ARG A 238 -36.42 9.85 5.06
CA ARG A 238 -35.24 10.35 5.78
C ARG A 238 -33.96 10.26 4.95
N GLU A 239 -33.86 9.28 4.06
CA GLU A 239 -32.66 9.10 3.23
C GLU A 239 -32.64 10.03 2.00
N GLN A 240 -33.79 10.58 1.61
CA GLN A 240 -33.94 11.50 0.48
C GLN A 240 -33.68 12.98 0.84
N THR A 241 -32.72 13.27 1.73
CA THR A 241 -32.35 14.67 2.03
C THR A 241 -31.43 15.23 0.96
N SER A 242 -31.78 16.39 0.40
CA SER A 242 -30.82 17.20 -0.35
C SER A 242 -29.70 17.69 0.58
N GLU A 243 -28.48 17.83 0.06
CA GLU A 243 -27.36 18.41 0.83
C GLU A 243 -27.60 19.88 1.24
N TRP A 244 -28.54 20.57 0.57
CA TRP A 244 -28.73 22.02 0.65
C TRP A 244 -29.93 22.44 1.51
N PHE A 245 -30.97 21.61 1.56
CA PHE A 245 -32.23 21.88 2.24
C PHE A 245 -32.53 20.79 3.27
N SER A 246 -32.87 21.22 4.49
CA SER A 246 -33.20 20.30 5.57
C SER A 246 -34.50 19.53 5.30
N ALA A 247 -34.73 18.52 6.14
CA ALA A 247 -36.05 18.13 6.64
C ALA A 247 -37.24 18.92 6.09
N ARG A 248 -37.35 20.03 6.78
CA ARG A 248 -38.45 20.96 6.83
C ARG A 248 -38.43 21.92 5.66
N ASP A 249 -37.24 22.31 5.20
CA ASP A 249 -37.12 23.26 4.08
C ASP A 249 -37.70 22.66 2.81
N VAL A 250 -37.46 21.36 2.54
CA VAL A 250 -38.06 20.68 1.39
C VAL A 250 -39.59 20.70 1.43
N GLU A 251 -40.20 20.46 2.60
CA GLU A 251 -41.66 20.49 2.75
C GLU A 251 -42.25 21.90 2.61
N VAL A 252 -41.59 22.90 3.21
CA VAL A 252 -42.01 24.30 3.10
C VAL A 252 -41.93 24.75 1.64
N LEU A 253 -40.82 24.45 0.96
CA LEU A 253 -40.64 24.78 -0.46
C LEU A 253 -41.59 23.99 -1.36
N ALA A 254 -41.90 22.74 -1.04
CA ALA A 254 -42.91 21.94 -1.74
C ALA A 254 -44.28 22.63 -1.74
N HIS A 255 -44.70 23.13 -0.57
CA HIS A 255 -45.96 23.86 -0.45
C HIS A 255 -45.93 25.20 -1.18
N GLU A 256 -44.85 25.97 -1.08
CA GLU A 256 -44.75 27.31 -1.69
C GLU A 256 -44.58 27.28 -3.22
N PHE A 257 -43.77 26.36 -3.73
CA PHE A 257 -43.38 26.32 -5.15
C PHE A 257 -44.06 25.20 -5.95
N GLN A 258 -44.99 24.45 -5.33
CA GLN A 258 -45.66 23.30 -5.94
C GLN A 258 -44.65 22.25 -6.47
N ILE A 259 -43.52 22.09 -5.78
CA ILE A 259 -42.57 21.00 -6.03
C ILE A 259 -42.93 19.80 -5.16
N HIS A 260 -42.45 18.62 -5.53
CA HIS A 260 -42.75 17.40 -4.77
C HIS A 260 -42.00 17.41 -3.42
N GLY A 261 -42.75 17.32 -2.32
CA GLY A 261 -42.22 17.10 -0.97
C GLY A 261 -41.70 15.67 -0.79
N ARG A 262 -41.12 15.35 0.36
CA ARG A 262 -40.60 14.00 0.68
C ARG A 262 -41.71 12.99 0.80
N ASP A 263 -42.81 13.36 1.45
CA ASP A 263 -43.97 12.48 1.61
C ASP A 263 -44.57 12.17 0.24
N GLU A 264 -44.60 13.15 -0.65
CA GLU A 264 -45.03 12.98 -2.03
C GLU A 264 -44.06 12.09 -2.83
N ASN A 265 -42.74 12.32 -2.73
CA ASN A 265 -41.75 11.47 -3.39
C ASN A 265 -41.81 10.02 -2.88
N THR A 266 -42.03 9.84 -1.57
CA THR A 266 -42.19 8.51 -0.95
C THR A 266 -43.47 7.85 -1.45
N ARG A 267 -44.58 8.61 -1.52
CA ARG A 267 -45.84 8.12 -2.10
C ARG A 267 -45.66 7.74 -3.56
N GLN A 268 -45.02 8.58 -4.37
CA GLN A 268 -44.74 8.31 -5.77
C GLN A 268 -43.82 7.11 -5.95
N ALA A 269 -42.79 6.95 -5.11
CA ALA A 269 -41.91 5.78 -5.11
C ALA A 269 -42.68 4.48 -4.80
N ARG A 270 -43.59 4.52 -3.80
CA ARG A 270 -44.49 3.41 -3.46
C ARG A 270 -45.46 3.10 -4.61
N GLU A 271 -46.12 4.11 -5.16
CA GLU A 271 -47.05 3.95 -6.28
C GLU A 271 -46.36 3.41 -7.51
N SER A 272 -45.15 3.90 -7.82
CA SER A 272 -44.36 3.40 -8.94
C SER A 272 -43.97 1.93 -8.72
N PHE A 273 -43.47 1.57 -7.53
CA PHE A 273 -43.16 0.20 -7.16
C PHE A 273 -44.39 -0.73 -7.29
N LEU A 274 -45.54 -0.33 -6.73
CA LEU A 274 -46.79 -1.09 -6.80
C LEU A 274 -47.28 -1.23 -8.25
N SER A 275 -47.16 -0.16 -9.05
CA SER A 275 -47.49 -0.18 -10.47
C SER A 275 -46.64 -1.18 -11.22
N TRP A 276 -45.32 -1.19 -10.98
CA TRP A 276 -44.42 -2.21 -11.54
C TRP A 276 -44.84 -3.62 -11.10
N ALA A 277 -45.11 -3.84 -9.81
CA ALA A 277 -45.53 -5.14 -9.31
C ALA A 277 -46.84 -5.63 -9.97
N ALA A 278 -47.81 -4.73 -10.16
CA ALA A 278 -49.09 -5.02 -10.79
C ALA A 278 -49.00 -5.34 -12.29
N GLN A 279 -47.95 -4.87 -12.99
CA GLN A 279 -47.73 -5.23 -14.39
C GLN A 279 -47.22 -6.66 -14.58
N SER A 280 -46.63 -7.26 -13.54
CA SER A 280 -46.15 -8.63 -13.60
C SER A 280 -47.34 -9.58 -13.74
N LYS A 281 -47.40 -10.35 -14.84
CA LYS A 281 -48.44 -11.35 -15.08
C LYS A 281 -48.19 -12.65 -14.32
N ARG A 282 -46.95 -12.85 -13.88
CA ARG A 282 -46.54 -13.87 -12.91
C ARG A 282 -46.24 -13.21 -11.56
N PRO A 283 -46.25 -13.95 -10.43
CA PRO A 283 -45.84 -13.39 -9.15
C PRO A 283 -44.48 -12.70 -9.26
N ALA A 284 -44.44 -11.39 -8.96
CA ALA A 284 -43.20 -10.63 -8.97
C ALA A 284 -42.24 -11.21 -7.93
N GLN A 285 -40.95 -11.28 -8.28
CA GLN A 285 -39.93 -11.79 -7.36
C GLN A 285 -39.10 -10.65 -6.81
N PHE A 286 -38.91 -10.66 -5.50
CA PHE A 286 -38.07 -9.69 -4.79
C PHE A 286 -36.75 -10.33 -4.37
N TRP A 287 -35.64 -9.70 -4.75
CA TRP A 287 -34.28 -10.16 -4.48
C TRP A 287 -33.58 -9.13 -3.60
N GLU A 288 -33.48 -9.48 -2.32
CA GLU A 288 -32.85 -8.68 -1.28
C GLU A 288 -31.52 -9.31 -0.85
N TYR A 289 -30.58 -8.45 -0.47
CA TYR A 289 -29.37 -8.88 0.23
C TYR A 289 -29.44 -8.39 1.66
N ARG A 290 -29.14 -9.28 2.62
CA ARG A 290 -29.16 -8.97 4.07
C ARG A 290 -27.93 -8.21 4.55
N TYR A 291 -26.88 -8.14 3.74
CA TYR A 291 -25.62 -7.48 4.09
C TYR A 291 -25.17 -6.57 2.94
N ASN A 292 -24.77 -5.35 3.26
CA ASN A 292 -24.21 -4.42 2.27
C ASN A 292 -22.78 -4.82 1.85
N GLU A 293 -22.14 -4.02 0.99
CA GLU A 293 -20.78 -4.28 0.49
C GLU A 293 -19.70 -4.31 1.61
N GLU A 294 -20.00 -3.71 2.76
CA GLU A 294 -19.12 -3.64 3.94
C GLU A 294 -19.35 -4.82 4.90
N GLY A 295 -20.39 -5.64 4.66
CA GLY A 295 -20.79 -6.72 5.53
C GLY A 295 -21.70 -6.29 6.70
N SER A 296 -22.24 -5.08 6.67
CA SER A 296 -23.22 -4.59 7.65
C SER A 296 -24.62 -5.08 7.31
N GLU A 297 -25.41 -5.47 8.31
CA GLU A 297 -26.79 -5.88 8.10
C GLU A 297 -27.66 -4.74 7.55
N THR A 298 -28.47 -5.05 6.55
CA THR A 298 -29.48 -4.15 5.98
C THR A 298 -30.86 -4.47 6.53
N GLU A 299 -31.71 -3.45 6.66
CA GLU A 299 -33.09 -3.66 7.08
C GLU A 299 -33.84 -4.51 6.04
N ALA A 300 -34.52 -5.56 6.52
CA ALA A 300 -35.23 -6.49 5.68
C ALA A 300 -36.47 -5.83 5.05
N MET A 301 -36.61 -5.95 3.73
CA MET A 301 -37.70 -5.27 3.02
C MET A 301 -39.07 -5.90 3.28
N THR A 302 -39.08 -7.13 3.79
CA THR A 302 -40.28 -7.87 4.17
C THR A 302 -41.19 -7.07 5.13
N LEU A 303 -40.61 -6.33 6.08
CA LEU A 303 -41.38 -5.49 7.01
C LEU A 303 -42.12 -4.35 6.29
N ILE A 304 -41.45 -3.71 5.32
CA ILE A 304 -42.03 -2.62 4.53
C ILE A 304 -43.07 -3.16 3.56
N LEU A 305 -42.79 -4.27 2.87
CA LEU A 305 -43.75 -4.85 1.93
C LEU A 305 -45.03 -5.33 2.61
N ASN A 306 -44.94 -5.90 3.81
CA ASN A 306 -46.10 -6.31 4.59
C ASN A 306 -46.98 -5.13 5.03
N SER A 307 -46.47 -3.89 4.98
CA SER A 307 -47.26 -2.69 5.24
C SER A 307 -48.13 -2.25 4.04
N PHE A 308 -47.92 -2.84 2.86
CA PHE A 308 -48.74 -2.56 1.68
C PHE A 308 -49.99 -3.43 1.68
N GLU A 309 -51.18 -2.81 1.81
CA GLU A 309 -52.47 -3.50 1.97
C GLU A 309 -52.82 -4.49 0.83
N ASN A 310 -52.21 -4.32 -0.35
CA ASN A 310 -52.52 -5.09 -1.57
C ASN A 310 -51.42 -6.09 -1.98
N LEU A 311 -50.43 -6.35 -1.13
CA LEU A 311 -49.35 -7.29 -1.44
C LEU A 311 -49.31 -8.46 -0.44
N ALA A 312 -49.52 -9.67 -0.96
CA ALA A 312 -49.23 -10.89 -0.23
C ALA A 312 -47.75 -11.27 -0.44
N VAL A 313 -46.94 -11.12 0.59
CA VAL A 313 -45.50 -11.43 0.55
C VAL A 313 -45.27 -12.81 1.14
N HIS A 314 -44.57 -13.67 0.39
CA HIS A 314 -44.14 -14.98 0.87
C HIS A 314 -42.62 -15.09 0.72
N GLU A 315 -41.91 -15.24 1.83
CA GLU A 315 -40.48 -15.56 1.81
C GLU A 315 -40.32 -16.97 1.25
N THR A 316 -39.67 -17.09 0.10
CA THR A 316 -39.59 -18.37 -0.62
C THR A 316 -38.31 -19.12 -0.30
N GLN A 317 -37.15 -18.46 -0.29
CA GLN A 317 -35.84 -19.08 -0.08
C GLN A 317 -34.83 -18.10 0.50
N THR A 318 -34.05 -18.56 1.49
CA THR A 318 -32.82 -17.89 1.94
C THR A 318 -31.61 -18.62 1.37
N HIS A 319 -30.78 -17.92 0.58
CA HIS A 319 -29.51 -18.49 0.11
C HIS A 319 -28.38 -18.11 1.08
N PRO A 320 -27.60 -19.07 1.62
CA PRO A 320 -26.42 -18.75 2.40
C PRO A 320 -25.32 -18.25 1.45
N VAL A 321 -25.22 -16.93 1.28
CA VAL A 321 -24.33 -16.30 0.30
C VAL A 321 -22.94 -15.99 0.87
N HIS A 322 -22.55 -16.56 2.02
CA HIS A 322 -21.21 -16.27 2.53
C HIS A 322 -20.16 -16.86 1.57
N PRO A 323 -19.16 -16.08 1.11
CA PRO A 323 -18.09 -16.56 0.21
C PRO A 323 -17.28 -17.76 0.72
N LYS A 324 -17.50 -18.20 1.98
CA LYS A 324 -16.91 -19.41 2.56
C LYS A 324 -17.68 -20.69 2.22
N VAL A 325 -18.90 -20.60 1.68
CA VAL A 325 -19.83 -21.74 1.52
C VAL A 325 -19.95 -22.21 0.07
N LEU A 326 -19.69 -21.37 -0.92
CA LEU A 326 -19.62 -21.81 -2.32
C LEU A 326 -18.23 -22.41 -2.62
N PRO A 327 -18.14 -23.61 -3.23
CA PRO A 327 -16.88 -24.06 -3.80
C PRO A 327 -16.50 -23.05 -4.88
N SER A 328 -15.40 -22.33 -4.67
CA SER A 328 -14.94 -21.27 -5.55
C SER A 328 -14.95 -21.72 -7.02
N LEU A 329 -15.89 -21.21 -7.80
CA LEU A 329 -16.09 -21.50 -9.23
C LEU A 329 -14.99 -20.86 -10.12
N GLY A 330 -13.78 -20.73 -9.59
CA GLY A 330 -12.61 -20.40 -10.40
C GLY A 330 -12.04 -21.68 -11.01
N PRO A 331 -11.51 -21.64 -12.26
CA PRO A 331 -10.60 -22.70 -12.69
C PRO A 331 -9.51 -22.80 -11.62
N LYS A 332 -9.35 -23.98 -11.00
CA LYS A 332 -8.19 -24.26 -10.15
C LYS A 332 -6.97 -24.08 -11.04
N LEU A 333 -6.40 -22.88 -11.04
CA LEU A 333 -5.10 -22.61 -11.65
C LEU A 333 -4.18 -23.65 -11.03
N LYS A 334 -3.76 -24.62 -11.85
CA LYS A 334 -2.74 -25.57 -11.46
C LYS A 334 -1.55 -24.70 -11.11
N VAL A 335 -1.26 -24.59 -9.82
CA VAL A 335 -0.03 -23.96 -9.34
C VAL A 335 1.07 -24.70 -10.08
N ALA A 336 1.80 -23.97 -10.94
CA ALA A 336 2.89 -24.54 -11.69
C ALA A 336 3.78 -25.31 -10.70
N THR A 337 4.19 -26.51 -11.09
CA THR A 337 5.18 -27.32 -10.35
C THR A 337 6.31 -26.39 -9.94
N PRO A 338 6.79 -26.43 -8.68
CA PRO A 338 7.81 -25.50 -8.21
C PRO A 338 8.96 -25.47 -9.24
N PRO A 339 9.40 -24.27 -9.65
CA PRO A 339 10.41 -24.14 -10.68
C PRO A 339 11.62 -25.00 -10.31
N GLY A 340 12.20 -25.65 -11.31
CA GLY A 340 13.36 -26.54 -11.16
C GLY A 340 14.47 -25.88 -10.33
N GLN A 341 15.34 -26.72 -9.74
CA GLN A 341 16.50 -26.30 -8.93
C GLN A 341 17.07 -24.97 -9.42
N LEU A 342 16.94 -23.93 -8.59
CA LEU A 342 17.60 -22.66 -8.83
C LEU A 342 19.11 -22.93 -8.80
N SER A 343 19.73 -22.99 -9.97
CA SER A 343 21.18 -23.00 -10.06
C SER A 343 21.67 -21.64 -9.57
N PHE A 344 22.46 -21.62 -8.49
CA PHE A 344 23.20 -20.44 -8.08
C PHE A 344 24.19 -20.08 -9.19
N THR A 345 23.78 -19.22 -10.11
CA THR A 345 24.71 -18.63 -11.09
C THR A 345 25.70 -17.69 -10.41
N ARG A 346 25.31 -17.16 -9.23
CA ARG A 346 26.11 -16.29 -8.39
C ARG A 346 26.84 -17.09 -7.31
N THR A 347 28.16 -16.93 -7.23
CA THR A 347 29.02 -17.58 -6.23
C THR A 347 29.39 -16.68 -5.05
N GLU A 348 29.18 -15.37 -5.16
CA GLU A 348 29.49 -14.39 -4.12
C GLU A 348 28.25 -13.70 -3.58
N PHE A 349 28.02 -13.72 -2.26
CA PHE A 349 26.87 -13.14 -1.58
C PHE A 349 27.30 -12.14 -0.51
N PRO A 350 26.47 -11.14 -0.16
CA PRO A 350 26.74 -10.32 1.00
C PRO A 350 26.55 -11.11 2.31
N MET A 351 27.26 -10.78 3.38
CA MET A 351 27.10 -11.41 4.71
C MET A 351 25.67 -11.32 5.25
N SER A 352 24.92 -10.28 4.88
CA SER A 352 23.50 -10.14 5.22
C SER A 352 22.60 -11.23 4.61
N PHE A 353 23.08 -11.96 3.59
CA PHE A 353 22.38 -13.14 3.06
C PHE A 353 22.25 -14.23 4.11
N LEU A 354 23.30 -14.52 4.88
CA LEU A 354 23.29 -15.54 5.93
C LEU A 354 22.32 -15.18 7.05
N SER A 355 22.30 -13.91 7.47
CA SER A 355 21.32 -13.41 8.44
C SER A 355 19.89 -13.53 7.92
N SER A 356 19.65 -13.16 6.66
CA SER A 356 18.33 -13.28 6.05
C SER A 356 17.91 -14.75 5.98
N LEU A 357 18.82 -15.65 5.64
CA LEU A 357 18.57 -17.09 5.52
C LEU A 357 18.24 -17.72 6.88
N GLY A 358 18.96 -17.34 7.94
CA GLY A 358 18.70 -17.77 9.30
C GLY A 358 17.40 -17.20 9.88
N ASN A 359 17.07 -15.94 9.54
CA ASN A 359 15.83 -15.32 10.00
C ASN A 359 14.61 -15.87 9.27
N CYS A 360 14.65 -16.01 7.93
CA CYS A 360 13.59 -16.60 7.11
C CYS A 360 14.12 -16.88 5.71
N ALA A 361 14.17 -18.14 5.27
CA ALA A 361 14.76 -18.48 3.97
C ALA A 361 14.10 -17.75 2.78
N PHE A 362 12.78 -17.54 2.83
CA PHE A 362 12.09 -16.76 1.80
C PHE A 362 12.56 -15.30 1.71
N THR A 363 12.91 -14.65 2.83
CA THR A 363 13.41 -13.26 2.77
C THR A 363 14.78 -13.20 2.11
N ALA A 364 15.64 -14.19 2.35
CA ALA A 364 16.92 -14.30 1.66
C ALA A 364 16.74 -14.47 0.15
N TYR A 365 15.78 -15.31 -0.26
CA TYR A 365 15.41 -15.51 -1.66
C TYR A 365 14.90 -14.22 -2.31
N ALA A 366 13.89 -13.58 -1.72
CA ALA A 366 13.29 -12.36 -2.24
C ALA A 366 14.31 -11.21 -2.34
N GLN A 367 15.13 -11.03 -1.30
CA GLN A 367 16.04 -9.90 -1.20
C GLN A 367 17.31 -10.04 -2.05
N HIS A 368 17.93 -11.23 -2.06
CA HIS A 368 19.27 -11.39 -2.61
C HIS A 368 19.31 -12.15 -3.93
N LEU A 369 18.30 -12.98 -4.21
CA LEU A 369 18.22 -13.75 -5.45
C LEU A 369 17.27 -13.10 -6.45
N LEU A 370 16.07 -12.72 -6.01
CA LEU A 370 15.13 -11.97 -6.85
C LEU A 370 15.41 -10.47 -6.88
N VAL A 371 16.23 -9.97 -5.94
CA VAL A 371 16.60 -8.55 -5.82
C VAL A 371 15.35 -7.66 -5.75
N LEU A 372 14.32 -8.12 -5.05
CA LEU A 372 13.09 -7.37 -4.87
C LEU A 372 13.36 -6.20 -3.92
N TYR A 373 13.13 -5.00 -4.44
CA TYR A 373 13.19 -3.76 -3.69
C TYR A 373 11.79 -3.19 -3.50
N ASP A 374 11.63 -2.47 -2.40
CA ASP A 374 10.42 -1.74 -2.06
C ASP A 374 10.55 -0.34 -2.68
N GLU A 375 9.65 0.01 -3.61
CA GLU A 375 9.59 1.36 -4.17
C GLU A 375 8.96 2.27 -3.12
N ARG A 376 9.77 2.75 -2.18
CA ARG A 376 9.30 3.60 -1.07
C ARG A 376 9.10 5.03 -1.55
N ASP A 377 7.91 5.55 -1.27
CA ASP A 377 7.67 6.98 -1.34
C ASP A 377 8.51 7.72 -0.28
N PRO A 378 8.87 8.99 -0.54
CA PRO A 378 9.45 9.86 0.48
C PRO A 378 8.52 9.95 1.69
N ASP A 379 8.98 9.41 2.81
CA ASP A 379 8.27 9.48 4.08
C ASP A 379 8.61 10.78 4.84
N PHE A 380 7.94 11.03 5.97
CA PHE A 380 8.21 12.16 6.86
C PHE A 380 9.53 11.99 7.65
N ASP A 381 10.05 10.78 7.77
CA ASP A 381 11.36 10.49 8.39
C ASP A 381 12.26 9.75 7.39
N LEU A 382 13.55 9.68 7.69
CA LEU A 382 14.45 8.80 6.98
C LEU A 382 14.02 7.35 7.18
N SER A 383 14.13 6.56 6.12
CA SER A 383 14.05 5.10 6.27
C SER A 383 15.07 4.64 7.32
N GLY A 384 14.75 3.58 8.07
CA GLY A 384 15.64 3.04 9.09
C GLY A 384 17.06 2.76 8.56
N ASP A 385 17.17 2.31 7.32
CA ASP A 385 18.45 2.04 6.64
C ASP A 385 19.21 3.35 6.37
N SER A 386 18.54 4.38 5.84
CA SER A 386 19.13 5.69 5.58
C SER A 386 19.60 6.38 6.87
N PHE A 387 18.78 6.30 7.92
CA PHE A 387 19.14 6.83 9.25
C PHE A 387 20.33 6.07 9.85
N GLY A 388 20.33 4.73 9.77
CA GLY A 388 21.45 3.89 10.18
C GLY A 388 22.74 4.29 9.48
N ASN A 389 22.73 4.40 8.16
CA ASN A 389 23.90 4.80 7.38
C ASN A 389 24.44 6.19 7.76
N LEU A 390 23.55 7.17 8.00
CA LEU A 390 23.92 8.50 8.48
C LEU A 390 24.64 8.43 9.83
N VAL A 391 24.08 7.67 10.77
CA VAL A 391 24.67 7.52 12.11
C VAL A 391 26.00 6.74 12.04
N HIS A 392 26.10 5.69 11.23
CA HIS A 392 27.34 4.92 11.06
C HIS A 392 28.47 5.82 10.55
N ALA A 393 28.23 6.58 9.47
CA ALA A 393 29.22 7.51 8.93
C ALA A 393 29.66 8.58 9.94
N ALA A 394 28.73 9.06 10.78
CA ALA A 394 29.06 10.02 11.84
C ALA A 394 29.89 9.38 12.96
N VAL A 395 29.56 8.14 13.36
CA VAL A 395 30.33 7.40 14.38
C VAL A 395 31.73 7.06 13.87
N GLU A 396 31.86 6.57 12.65
CA GLU A 396 33.15 6.33 11.98
C GLU A 396 34.01 7.61 11.99
N TYR A 397 33.42 8.76 11.65
CA TYR A 397 34.11 10.04 11.70
C TYR A 397 34.58 10.42 13.12
N LEU A 398 33.75 10.19 14.14
CA LEU A 398 34.15 10.41 15.54
C LEU A 398 35.32 9.50 15.95
N VAL A 399 35.25 8.21 15.63
CA VAL A 399 36.24 7.21 16.07
C VAL A 399 37.58 7.39 15.34
N SER A 400 37.56 7.63 14.03
CA SER A 400 38.77 7.93 13.21
C SER A 400 39.52 9.17 13.70
N HIS A 401 38.82 10.16 14.25
CA HIS A 401 39.41 11.37 14.83
C HIS A 401 39.66 11.26 16.34
N GLN A 402 39.75 10.04 16.87
CA GLN A 402 40.03 9.78 18.29
C GLN A 402 39.08 10.55 19.24
N LEU A 403 37.83 10.75 18.83
CA LEU A 403 36.79 11.44 19.61
C LEU A 403 37.12 12.92 19.92
N LYS A 404 38.03 13.53 19.16
CA LYS A 404 38.44 14.94 19.31
C LYS A 404 37.52 15.92 18.57
N VAL A 405 36.72 15.43 17.63
CA VAL A 405 35.72 16.22 16.89
C VAL A 405 34.37 16.22 17.61
N THR A 406 33.59 17.27 17.41
CA THR A 406 32.26 17.41 18.02
C THR A 406 31.20 16.56 17.30
N PRO A 407 30.11 16.16 17.99
CA PRO A 407 28.95 15.54 17.35
C PRO A 407 28.39 16.32 16.16
N LEU A 408 28.40 17.66 16.24
CA LEU A 408 27.92 18.53 15.16
C LEU A 408 28.78 18.40 13.89
N GLN A 409 30.10 18.45 14.04
CA GLN A 409 31.02 18.28 12.91
C GLN A 409 30.88 16.88 12.28
N ALA A 410 30.72 15.84 13.11
CA ALA A 410 30.51 14.48 12.62
C ALA A 410 29.18 14.33 11.87
N PHE A 411 28.10 14.93 12.38
CA PHE A 411 26.82 14.99 11.68
C PHE A 411 26.93 15.71 10.34
N ASP A 412 27.54 16.89 10.31
CA ASP A 412 27.63 17.70 9.08
C ASP A 412 28.49 16.99 8.02
N PHE A 413 29.58 16.32 8.43
CA PHE A 413 30.36 15.43 7.55
C PHE A 413 29.52 14.26 7.02
N ALA A 414 28.85 13.52 7.91
CA ALA A 414 28.06 12.36 7.54
C ALA A 414 26.88 12.73 6.62
N TRP A 415 26.23 13.86 6.87
CA TRP A 415 25.17 14.38 6.02
C TRP A 415 25.68 14.73 4.61
N ALA A 416 26.87 15.33 4.52
CA ALA A 416 27.49 15.65 3.23
C ALA A 416 27.98 14.41 2.47
N SER A 417 28.48 13.38 3.15
CA SER A 417 28.98 12.15 2.51
C SER A 417 27.86 11.18 2.12
N THR A 418 26.73 11.20 2.84
CA THR A 418 25.57 10.35 2.58
C THR A 418 24.54 10.99 1.64
N GLN A 419 24.89 12.09 0.95
CA GLN A 419 24.12 12.97 0.02
C GLN A 419 22.94 12.39 -0.80
N LYS A 420 22.80 11.07 -0.90
CA LYS A 420 21.60 10.35 -1.38
C LYS A 420 20.40 10.44 -0.42
N ILE A 421 20.52 11.12 0.72
CA ILE A 421 19.45 11.33 1.70
C ILE A 421 18.62 12.61 1.35
N ALA A 422 18.13 12.71 0.12
CA ALA A 422 17.35 13.88 -0.36
C ALA A 422 15.85 13.87 0.02
N TRP A 423 15.46 13.17 1.09
CA TRP A 423 14.06 12.73 1.27
C TRP A 423 13.23 13.54 2.27
N LEU A 424 13.83 14.46 3.03
CA LEU A 424 13.08 15.20 4.05
C LEU A 424 12.25 16.32 3.42
N LYS A 425 10.93 16.25 3.63
CA LYS A 425 9.95 17.17 3.04
C LYS A 425 10.07 18.63 3.51
N SER A 426 10.78 18.89 4.62
CA SER A 426 10.88 20.24 5.18
C SER A 426 12.12 20.45 6.06
N ASP A 427 12.54 21.71 6.17
CA ASP A 427 13.59 22.15 7.10
C ASP A 427 13.28 21.80 8.56
N ARG A 428 12.00 21.77 8.94
CA ARG A 428 11.58 21.37 10.29
C ARG A 428 11.92 19.91 10.56
N LEU A 429 11.64 19.02 9.60
CA LEU A 429 11.99 17.60 9.71
C LEU A 429 13.50 17.40 9.71
N PHE A 430 14.24 18.15 8.89
CA PHE A 430 15.70 18.16 8.92
C PHE A 430 16.25 18.56 10.29
N LYS A 431 15.75 19.64 10.89
CA LYS A 431 16.15 20.06 12.25
C LYS A 431 15.85 18.99 13.30
N ALA A 432 14.67 18.34 13.22
CA ALA A 432 14.30 17.26 14.12
C ALA A 432 15.22 16.04 13.98
N LEU A 433 15.51 15.63 12.75
CA LEU A 433 16.48 14.57 12.44
C LEU A 433 17.87 14.92 12.97
N LYS A 434 18.35 16.15 12.71
CA LYS A 434 19.66 16.63 13.19
C LYS A 434 19.72 16.54 14.71
N HIS A 435 18.72 17.04 15.41
CA HIS A 435 18.65 16.96 16.88
C HIS A 435 18.66 15.50 17.39
N LYS A 436 17.83 14.63 16.82
CA LYS A 436 17.78 13.19 17.14
C LYS A 436 19.14 12.52 16.93
N THR A 437 19.83 12.84 15.83
CA THR A 437 21.14 12.28 15.50
C THR A 437 22.21 12.77 16.47
N LEU A 438 22.24 14.06 16.79
CA LEU A 438 23.19 14.63 17.75
C LEU A 438 23.05 13.98 19.13
N ALA A 439 21.82 13.77 19.62
CA ALA A 439 21.60 13.07 20.89
C ALA A 439 22.15 11.63 20.88
N VAL A 440 22.01 10.90 19.76
CA VAL A 440 22.62 9.56 19.60
C VAL A 440 24.15 9.64 19.68
N LEU A 441 24.77 10.60 18.99
CA LEU A 441 26.22 10.77 18.95
C LEU A 441 26.80 11.18 20.30
N GLU A 442 26.09 12.04 21.05
CA GLU A 442 26.45 12.42 22.42
C GLU A 442 26.42 11.22 23.36
N SER A 443 25.33 10.43 23.32
CA SER A 443 25.21 9.18 24.08
C SER A 443 26.33 8.19 23.74
N PHE A 444 26.67 8.09 22.46
CA PHE A 444 27.77 7.25 21.98
C PHE A 444 29.11 7.69 22.56
N LEU A 445 29.45 8.98 22.55
CA LEU A 445 30.72 9.49 23.07
C LEU A 445 30.93 9.17 24.55
N VAL A 446 29.87 9.29 25.37
CA VAL A 446 29.92 8.92 26.79
C VAL A 446 30.19 7.43 26.94
N SER A 447 29.43 6.59 26.23
CA SER A 447 29.62 5.13 26.29
C SER A 447 30.97 4.67 25.75
N GLU A 448 31.49 5.32 24.72
CA GLU A 448 32.75 4.99 24.08
C GLU A 448 33.95 5.29 24.97
N ARG A 449 33.94 6.43 25.68
CA ARG A 449 35.00 6.77 26.65
C ARG A 449 35.05 5.76 27.80
N ASP A 450 33.88 5.43 28.37
CA ASP A 450 33.77 4.40 29.40
C ASP A 450 34.27 3.04 28.91
N TYR A 451 33.88 2.63 27.70
CA TYR A 451 34.32 1.37 27.12
C TYR A 451 35.85 1.30 26.96
N ARG A 452 36.49 2.33 26.39
CA ARG A 452 37.95 2.35 26.22
C ARG A 452 38.69 2.29 27.56
N LEU A 453 38.24 3.07 28.54
CA LEU A 453 38.83 3.09 29.87
C LEU A 453 38.73 1.73 30.58
N ARG A 454 37.57 1.06 30.47
CA ARG A 454 37.34 -0.21 31.19
C ARG A 454 37.93 -1.43 30.49
N SER A 455 37.90 -1.47 29.15
CA SER A 455 38.33 -2.64 28.38
C SER A 455 39.83 -2.65 28.06
N GLY A 456 40.49 -1.49 28.11
CA GLY A 456 41.85 -1.34 27.59
C GLY A 456 41.98 -1.65 26.08
N ALA A 457 40.85 -1.80 25.36
CA ALA A 457 40.86 -2.18 23.96
C ALA A 457 41.15 -0.98 23.06
N GLU A 458 41.96 -1.19 22.02
CA GLU A 458 42.37 -0.15 21.09
C GLU A 458 41.81 -0.39 19.69
N VAL A 459 41.40 0.67 19.00
CA VAL A 459 40.85 0.54 17.64
C VAL A 459 41.97 0.21 16.67
N ILE A 460 41.90 -0.95 16.02
CA ILE A 460 42.88 -1.35 15.00
C ILE A 460 42.36 -1.17 13.58
N SER A 461 41.05 -1.32 13.36
CA SER A 461 40.45 -1.18 12.04
C SER A 461 39.01 -0.71 12.11
N GLN A 462 38.59 0.04 11.09
CA GLN A 462 37.21 0.47 10.85
C GLN A 462 36.84 0.12 9.42
N GLU A 463 35.59 -0.25 9.21
CA GLU A 463 35.03 -0.57 7.89
C GLU A 463 35.88 -1.62 7.11
N MET A 464 36.41 -2.62 7.81
CA MET A 464 37.28 -3.65 7.23
C MET A 464 36.48 -4.61 6.36
N ASN A 465 36.88 -4.75 5.09
CA ASN A 465 36.30 -5.76 4.20
C ASN A 465 36.81 -7.16 4.58
N VAL A 466 35.89 -8.10 4.74
CA VAL A 466 36.19 -9.50 5.08
C VAL A 466 35.48 -10.45 4.12
N LYS A 467 36.04 -11.64 3.96
CA LYS A 467 35.47 -12.73 3.17
C LYS A 467 35.39 -14.00 3.99
N LEU A 468 34.32 -14.76 3.80
CA LEU A 468 34.12 -16.08 4.40
C LEU A 468 33.80 -17.08 3.29
N HIS A 469 34.56 -18.17 3.23
CA HIS A 469 34.39 -19.20 2.20
C HIS A 469 33.67 -20.42 2.76
N ARG A 470 32.43 -20.68 2.34
CA ARG A 470 31.66 -21.85 2.81
C ARG A 470 30.88 -22.48 1.69
N GLU A 471 30.91 -23.81 1.61
CA GLU A 471 30.10 -24.54 0.64
C GLU A 471 30.36 -24.07 -0.82
N GLY A 472 31.61 -23.71 -1.17
CA GLY A 472 31.94 -23.18 -2.50
C GLY A 472 31.35 -21.79 -2.83
N LEU A 473 30.71 -21.15 -1.84
CA LEU A 473 30.22 -19.78 -1.91
C LEU A 473 31.16 -18.85 -1.14
N VAL A 474 31.25 -17.61 -1.61
CA VAL A 474 32.01 -16.54 -0.97
C VAL A 474 31.02 -15.57 -0.35
N PHE A 475 31.17 -15.28 0.94
CA PHE A 475 30.38 -14.26 1.62
C PHE A 475 31.27 -13.06 1.89
N SER A 476 30.96 -11.92 1.30
CA SER A 476 31.68 -10.67 1.50
C SER A 476 30.87 -9.71 2.37
N GLY A 477 31.57 -8.96 3.22
CA GLY A 477 30.95 -7.95 4.05
C GLY A 477 31.98 -7.01 4.63
N ARG A 478 31.48 -6.05 5.40
CA ARG A 478 32.27 -4.98 5.97
C ARG A 478 32.01 -4.92 7.47
N VAL A 479 33.05 -5.12 8.26
CA VAL A 479 32.99 -5.05 9.71
C VAL A 479 33.14 -3.59 10.11
N ASP A 480 32.14 -3.03 10.79
CA ASP A 480 32.12 -1.62 11.16
C ASP A 480 33.35 -1.24 11.99
N ARG A 481 33.71 -2.05 13.00
CA ARG A 481 34.89 -1.79 13.83
C ARG A 481 35.49 -3.05 14.46
N ILE A 482 36.82 -3.06 14.54
CA ILE A 482 37.62 -4.09 15.18
C ILE A 482 38.56 -3.43 16.18
N ASP A 483 38.51 -3.90 17.42
CA ASP A 483 39.39 -3.47 18.49
C ASP A 483 40.34 -4.59 18.90
N GLN A 484 41.59 -4.25 19.23
CA GLN A 484 42.57 -5.14 19.83
C GLN A 484 42.40 -5.15 21.34
N HIS A 485 42.23 -6.33 21.90
CA HIS A 485 42.30 -6.63 23.32
C HIS A 485 43.56 -7.47 23.59
N ALA A 486 44.02 -7.54 24.85
CA ALA A 486 45.22 -8.30 25.23
C ALA A 486 45.15 -9.79 24.83
N ASP A 487 43.94 -10.36 24.88
CA ASP A 487 43.70 -11.79 24.58
C ASP A 487 43.23 -12.08 23.14
N GLY A 488 43.03 -11.05 22.30
CA GLY A 488 42.55 -11.24 20.92
C GLY A 488 41.77 -10.03 20.39
N VAL A 489 40.89 -10.25 19.42
CA VAL A 489 40.12 -9.16 18.78
C VAL A 489 38.68 -9.10 19.25
N VAL A 490 38.15 -7.89 19.31
CA VAL A 490 36.76 -7.58 19.61
C VAL A 490 36.09 -7.03 18.37
N LEU A 491 35.03 -7.70 17.93
CA LEU A 491 34.20 -7.24 16.83
C LEU A 491 33.05 -6.37 17.35
N LEU A 492 32.88 -5.20 16.74
CA LEU A 492 31.81 -4.26 17.04
C LEU A 492 31.02 -3.95 15.76
N ASP A 493 29.70 -4.03 15.85
CA ASP A 493 28.77 -3.68 14.76
C ASP A 493 27.77 -2.65 15.28
N TYR A 494 27.65 -1.51 14.62
CA TYR A 494 26.77 -0.43 15.03
C TYR A 494 25.33 -0.74 14.58
N LYS A 495 24.36 -0.43 15.44
CA LYS A 495 22.93 -0.61 15.13
C LYS A 495 22.12 0.53 15.72
N THR A 496 21.20 1.09 14.94
CA THR A 496 20.34 2.22 15.35
C THR A 496 18.87 1.83 15.59
N SER A 497 18.46 0.61 15.23
CA SER A 497 17.06 0.21 15.31
C SER A 497 16.88 -1.24 15.74
N GLY A 498 15.73 -1.48 16.39
CA GLY A 498 15.16 -2.81 16.57
C GLY A 498 15.60 -3.57 17.82
N LYS A 499 14.92 -4.71 18.03
CA LYS A 499 15.32 -5.74 18.97
C LYS A 499 16.49 -6.49 18.35
N LEU A 500 17.66 -6.39 18.99
CA LEU A 500 18.87 -7.04 18.52
C LEU A 500 18.90 -8.50 19.00
N PRO A 501 19.33 -9.46 18.15
CA PRO A 501 19.45 -10.85 18.54
C PRO A 501 20.58 -10.97 19.58
N ASN A 502 20.27 -11.61 20.71
CA ASN A 502 21.27 -11.97 21.71
C ASN A 502 21.90 -13.33 21.36
N ALA A 503 23.05 -13.66 21.97
CA ALA A 503 23.73 -14.93 21.71
C ALA A 503 22.80 -16.14 21.88
N LYS A 504 22.00 -16.20 22.95
CA LYS A 504 21.07 -17.31 23.19
C LYS A 504 20.10 -17.50 22.01
N HIS A 505 19.48 -16.43 21.51
CA HIS A 505 18.57 -16.50 20.37
C HIS A 505 19.28 -16.92 19.08
N THR A 506 20.49 -16.40 18.84
CA THR A 506 21.29 -16.80 17.68
C THR A 506 21.66 -18.28 17.75
N LEU A 507 22.08 -18.76 18.91
CA LEU A 507 22.38 -20.16 19.16
C LEU A 507 21.12 -21.02 18.98
N GLU A 508 19.99 -20.68 19.59
CA GLU A 508 18.82 -21.57 19.60
C GLU A 508 17.99 -21.52 18.31
N ARG A 509 17.89 -20.35 17.67
CA ARG A 509 16.95 -20.10 16.56
C ARG A 509 17.64 -19.80 15.22
N ASN A 510 18.97 -19.80 15.18
CA ASN A 510 19.75 -19.40 14.00
C ASN A 510 19.47 -17.95 13.54
N GLN A 511 19.03 -17.07 14.43
CA GLN A 511 18.77 -15.66 14.10
C GLN A 511 20.03 -14.81 14.17
N GLY A 512 20.17 -13.82 13.29
CA GLY A 512 21.27 -12.85 13.39
C GLY A 512 22.67 -13.43 13.16
N LEU A 513 22.81 -14.28 12.14
CA LEU A 513 24.07 -14.96 11.80
C LEU A 513 25.20 -14.01 11.32
N GLN A 514 24.96 -12.70 11.25
CA GLN A 514 25.95 -11.71 10.84
C GLN A 514 27.20 -11.69 11.76
N LEU A 515 27.01 -11.60 13.08
CA LEU A 515 28.15 -11.53 14.01
C LEU A 515 28.99 -12.82 14.00
N PRO A 516 28.40 -14.03 14.05
CA PRO A 516 29.17 -15.26 13.88
C PRO A 516 29.91 -15.34 12.55
N ALA A 517 29.27 -14.93 11.44
CA ALA A 517 29.90 -14.97 10.13
C ALA A 517 31.11 -14.03 10.04
N TYR A 518 31.01 -12.82 10.61
CA TYR A 518 32.15 -11.92 10.69
C TYR A 518 33.24 -12.43 11.64
N ALA A 519 32.87 -13.01 12.79
CA ALA A 519 33.84 -13.59 13.71
C ALA A 519 34.68 -14.68 13.03
N LEU A 520 34.04 -15.60 12.30
CA LEU A 520 34.74 -16.62 11.52
C LEU A 520 35.61 -16.02 10.42
N ALA A 521 35.10 -15.03 9.68
CA ALA A 521 35.85 -14.35 8.64
C ALA A 521 37.10 -13.65 9.20
N LEU A 522 37.01 -13.04 10.39
CA LEU A 522 38.15 -12.42 11.05
C LEU A 522 39.15 -13.43 11.58
N LYS A 523 38.71 -14.56 12.14
CA LYS A 523 39.62 -15.65 12.53
C LYS A 523 40.45 -16.12 11.32
N GLU A 524 39.81 -16.28 10.16
CA GLU A 524 40.49 -16.67 8.91
C GLU A 524 41.42 -15.58 8.36
N THR A 525 41.01 -14.31 8.43
CA THR A 525 41.75 -13.19 7.83
C THR A 525 42.92 -12.72 8.69
N MET A 526 42.73 -12.67 10.01
CA MET A 526 43.70 -12.08 10.95
C MET A 526 44.52 -13.13 11.71
N ASN A 527 44.11 -14.40 11.67
CA ASN A 527 44.72 -15.48 12.45
C ASN A 527 44.79 -15.14 13.97
N GLN A 528 43.76 -14.46 14.48
CA GLN A 528 43.61 -14.11 15.89
C GLN A 528 42.29 -14.65 16.45
N GLU A 529 42.25 -14.89 17.76
CA GLU A 529 41.03 -15.29 18.45
C GLU A 529 40.05 -14.11 18.54
N VAL A 530 38.78 -14.35 18.20
CA VAL A 530 37.70 -13.37 18.42
C VAL A 530 37.12 -13.59 19.81
N VAL A 531 37.54 -12.77 20.77
CA VAL A 531 37.20 -12.90 22.19
C VAL A 531 35.84 -12.32 22.54
N SER A 532 35.25 -11.53 21.64
CA SER A 532 33.90 -10.98 21.77
C SER A 532 33.39 -10.47 20.42
N ALA A 533 32.09 -10.61 20.17
CA ALA A 533 31.42 -10.05 19.00
C ALA A 533 30.07 -9.49 19.44
N HIS A 534 29.89 -8.18 19.45
CA HIS A 534 28.67 -7.58 19.96
C HIS A 534 28.22 -6.33 19.22
N TYR A 535 26.93 -6.06 19.32
CA TYR A 535 26.32 -4.87 18.78
C TYR A 535 26.53 -3.68 19.72
N VAL A 536 26.80 -2.53 19.14
CA VAL A 536 26.71 -1.23 19.80
C VAL A 536 25.38 -0.60 19.39
N HIS A 537 24.37 -0.75 20.24
CA HIS A 537 23.03 -0.20 20.01
C HIS A 537 23.02 1.29 20.32
N LEU A 538 22.96 2.10 19.27
CA LEU A 538 23.00 3.55 19.27
C LEU A 538 21.58 4.10 19.47
N THR A 539 21.31 4.65 20.65
CA THR A 539 20.03 5.31 20.96
C THR A 539 20.27 6.71 21.53
N PRO A 540 19.28 7.63 21.42
CA PRO A 540 19.43 8.99 21.97
C PRO A 540 19.63 9.01 23.49
N LEU A 541 19.03 8.05 24.20
CA LEU A 541 19.04 8.03 25.67
C LEU A 541 20.30 7.36 26.20
N LYS A 542 20.61 6.15 25.72
CA LYS A 542 21.71 5.35 26.24
C LYS A 542 22.21 4.35 25.20
N THR A 543 23.49 4.47 24.85
CA THR A 543 24.16 3.44 24.04
C THR A 543 24.31 2.15 24.85
N ASN A 544 23.88 1.03 24.27
CA ASN A 544 23.94 -0.29 24.90
C ASN A 544 24.91 -1.21 24.15
N ARG A 545 25.86 -1.82 24.88
CA ARG A 545 26.88 -2.75 24.37
C ARG A 545 26.73 -4.19 24.88
N ASN A 546 25.62 -4.47 25.56
CA ASN A 546 25.41 -5.73 26.26
C ASN A 546 24.62 -6.75 25.40
N VAL A 547 24.64 -6.61 24.07
CA VAL A 547 23.90 -7.48 23.14
C VAL A 547 24.83 -8.10 22.10
N GLY A 548 24.89 -9.43 22.05
CA GLY A 548 25.75 -10.19 21.14
C GLY A 548 26.34 -11.41 21.83
N PHE A 549 27.54 -11.82 21.42
CA PHE A 549 28.33 -12.91 22.00
C PHE A 549 29.35 -12.34 22.98
N LEU A 550 28.98 -12.36 24.26
CA LEU A 550 29.80 -11.90 25.37
C LEU A 550 30.28 -13.11 26.16
N PHE A 551 31.52 -13.54 25.96
CA PHE A 551 32.01 -14.72 26.68
C PHE A 551 32.37 -14.39 28.12
N SER A 552 32.00 -15.28 29.04
CA SER A 552 32.12 -15.07 30.49
C SER A 552 33.57 -14.90 30.96
N LYS A 553 34.54 -15.40 30.18
CA LYS A 553 35.97 -15.24 30.44
C LYS A 553 36.43 -13.76 30.44
N TRP A 554 35.82 -12.91 29.62
CA TRP A 554 36.19 -11.49 29.46
C TRP A 554 35.10 -10.50 29.91
N ASN A 555 34.03 -10.99 30.53
CA ASN A 555 32.88 -10.18 30.88
C ASN A 555 32.43 -10.43 32.32
N LYS A 556 32.02 -9.36 33.02
CA LYS A 556 31.88 -9.31 34.49
C LYS A 556 30.97 -10.38 35.12
N GLY A 557 29.96 -10.92 34.42
CA GLY A 557 29.22 -12.11 34.86
C GLY A 557 28.85 -12.15 36.35
N LYS A 558 28.98 -13.33 36.99
CA LYS A 558 28.91 -13.49 38.47
C LYS A 558 30.26 -13.25 39.16
N ALA A 559 31.36 -13.15 38.40
CA ALA A 559 32.72 -13.04 38.91
C ALA A 559 33.27 -11.62 38.69
N ALA A 560 32.48 -10.61 39.03
CA ALA A 560 32.71 -9.22 38.64
C ALA A 560 34.05 -8.64 39.12
N ASP A 561 34.60 -9.20 40.20
CA ASP A 561 35.86 -8.76 40.80
C ASP A 561 37.09 -9.43 40.19
N LYS A 562 36.93 -10.42 39.31
CA LYS A 562 38.04 -11.23 38.77
C LYS A 562 38.48 -10.84 37.36
N VAL A 563 37.70 -10.04 36.64
CA VAL A 563 38.04 -9.60 35.28
C VAL A 563 38.58 -8.18 35.35
N GLU A 564 39.89 -8.03 35.17
CA GLU A 564 40.61 -6.75 35.25
C GLU A 564 40.11 -5.76 34.18
N PHE A 565 39.92 -6.24 32.94
CA PHE A 565 39.52 -5.43 31.78
C PHE A 565 38.23 -5.93 31.12
N PRO A 566 37.05 -5.64 31.67
CA PRO A 566 35.79 -6.17 31.16
C PRO A 566 35.34 -5.48 29.87
N LEU A 567 35.04 -6.28 28.83
CA LEU A 567 34.58 -5.78 27.53
C LEU A 567 33.14 -5.20 27.57
N SER A 568 32.30 -5.66 28.50
CA SER A 568 30.91 -5.21 28.65
C SER A 568 30.49 -5.04 30.11
N THR A 569 29.30 -4.46 30.32
CA THR A 569 28.64 -4.34 31.64
C THR A 569 27.50 -5.34 31.79
N ALA A 570 27.46 -6.37 30.95
CA ALA A 570 26.39 -7.35 30.95
C ALA A 570 26.31 -8.07 32.31
N ARG A 571 25.10 -8.14 32.87
CA ARG A 571 24.83 -8.86 34.11
C ARG A 571 24.94 -10.37 33.89
N SER A 572 25.12 -11.11 34.97
CA SER A 572 25.21 -12.58 34.97
C SER A 572 24.01 -13.32 34.36
N ASN A 573 22.84 -12.69 34.34
CA ASN A 573 21.61 -13.23 33.76
C ASN A 573 21.34 -12.73 32.32
N SER A 574 22.30 -12.06 31.69
CA SER A 574 22.16 -11.59 30.31
C SER A 574 22.08 -12.76 29.33
N ALA A 575 21.10 -12.76 28.44
CA ALA A 575 20.98 -13.73 27.35
C ALA A 575 22.13 -13.64 26.31
N SER A 576 22.93 -12.57 26.39
CA SER A 576 24.14 -12.38 25.58
C SER A 576 25.39 -13.01 26.21
N LEU A 577 25.34 -13.37 27.50
CA LEU A 577 26.47 -13.92 28.21
C LEU A 577 26.60 -15.42 27.91
N VAL A 578 27.72 -15.82 27.32
CA VAL A 578 27.99 -17.20 26.93
C VAL A 578 29.06 -17.79 27.86
N SER A 579 28.77 -18.91 28.49
CA SER A 579 29.70 -19.62 29.38
C SER A 579 30.55 -20.67 28.67
N GLN A 580 30.13 -21.08 27.47
CA GLN A 580 30.85 -22.03 26.64
C GLN A 580 32.15 -21.43 26.10
N ASP A 581 33.08 -22.31 25.74
CA ASP A 581 34.32 -21.92 25.09
C ASP A 581 34.05 -21.24 23.72
N PRO A 582 34.73 -20.11 23.40
CA PRO A 582 34.50 -19.39 22.15
C PRO A 582 34.72 -20.23 20.91
N GLU A 583 35.73 -21.10 20.88
CA GLU A 583 36.03 -21.92 19.72
C GLU A 583 34.90 -22.92 19.45
N ALA A 584 34.39 -23.56 20.50
CA ALA A 584 33.25 -24.46 20.39
C ALA A 584 32.00 -23.75 19.84
N VAL A 585 31.71 -22.54 20.33
CA VAL A 585 30.56 -21.74 19.90
C VAL A 585 30.68 -21.33 18.43
N TRP A 586 31.86 -20.84 18.02
CA TRP A 586 32.09 -20.47 16.61
C TRP A 586 32.01 -21.67 15.67
N MET A 587 32.51 -22.83 16.08
CA MET A 587 32.38 -24.07 15.31
C MET A 587 30.92 -24.53 15.19
N GLU A 588 30.12 -24.36 16.24
CA GLU A 588 28.68 -24.65 16.19
C GLU A 588 27.94 -23.73 15.22
N MET A 589 28.25 -22.42 15.25
CA MET A 589 27.66 -21.45 14.33
C MET A 589 28.03 -21.74 12.88
N ASP A 590 29.27 -22.16 12.62
CA ASP A 590 29.71 -22.56 11.29
C ASP A 590 28.91 -23.75 10.76
N ARG A 591 28.73 -24.79 11.59
CA ARG A 591 27.91 -25.97 11.25
C ARG A 591 26.46 -25.58 10.91
N LYS A 592 25.86 -24.65 11.67
CA LYS A 592 24.51 -24.13 11.40
C LYS A 592 24.42 -23.37 10.09
N MET A 593 25.38 -22.51 9.79
CA MET A 593 25.45 -21.80 8.50
C MET A 593 25.58 -22.78 7.34
N ILE A 594 26.46 -23.77 7.42
CA ILE A 594 26.62 -24.82 6.41
C ILE A 594 25.30 -25.58 6.18
N SER A 595 24.57 -25.93 7.25
CA SER A 595 23.27 -26.60 7.15
C SER A 595 22.24 -25.76 6.38
N LEU A 596 22.14 -24.46 6.68
CA LEU A 596 21.24 -23.55 5.99
C LEU A 596 21.61 -23.38 4.51
N LEU A 597 22.92 -23.26 4.21
CA LEU A 597 23.42 -23.14 2.84
C LEU A 597 23.12 -24.38 1.99
N LYS A 598 23.18 -25.58 2.58
CA LYS A 598 22.79 -26.83 1.91
C LYS A 598 21.31 -26.81 1.50
N LEU A 599 20.42 -26.32 2.37
CA LEU A 599 19.00 -26.16 2.04
C LEU A 599 18.78 -25.12 0.94
N ALA A 600 19.48 -23.98 1.01
CA ALA A 600 19.41 -22.94 -0.01
C ALA A 600 19.89 -23.46 -1.39
N LYS A 601 20.97 -24.24 -1.44
CA LYS A 601 21.47 -24.91 -2.66
C LYS A 601 20.50 -25.93 -3.22
N ALA A 602 19.71 -26.58 -2.37
CA ALA A 602 18.63 -27.46 -2.79
C ALA A 602 17.39 -26.69 -3.29
N GLY A 603 17.42 -25.35 -3.32
CA GLY A 603 16.30 -24.51 -3.75
C GLY A 603 15.20 -24.36 -2.69
N VAL A 604 15.49 -24.68 -1.42
CA VAL A 604 14.50 -24.66 -0.34
C VAL A 604 14.47 -23.29 0.34
N PHE A 605 13.53 -22.45 -0.08
CA PHE A 605 13.32 -21.10 0.49
C PHE A 605 11.93 -20.94 1.11
N LYS A 606 11.64 -21.75 2.13
CA LYS A 606 10.33 -21.71 2.82
C LYS A 606 10.13 -20.37 3.55
N ALA A 607 8.89 -19.87 3.53
CA ALA A 607 8.47 -18.73 4.34
C ALA A 607 8.27 -19.19 5.79
N ASP A 608 9.38 -19.41 6.51
CA ASP A 608 9.38 -19.85 7.89
C ASP A 608 10.28 -18.94 8.73
N PRO A 609 9.72 -17.86 9.32
CA PRO A 609 10.49 -16.95 10.13
C PRO A 609 10.88 -17.62 11.45
N ALA A 610 12.13 -17.43 11.87
CA ALA A 610 12.63 -17.91 13.15
C ALA A 610 11.93 -17.26 14.36
N ASP A 611 11.42 -16.04 14.19
CA ASP A 611 10.50 -15.39 15.13
C ASP A 611 9.27 -14.86 14.35
N PRO A 612 8.05 -15.36 14.64
CA PRO A 612 6.83 -14.87 13.99
C PRO A 612 6.63 -13.35 14.11
N ALA A 613 7.12 -12.71 15.18
CA ALA A 613 7.03 -11.26 15.35
C ALA A 613 7.78 -10.48 14.26
N ASP A 614 8.84 -11.06 13.67
CA ASP A 614 9.59 -10.45 12.57
C ASP A 614 8.72 -10.29 11.30
N CYS A 615 7.63 -11.05 11.17
CA CYS A 615 6.72 -10.90 10.05
C CYS A 615 6.05 -9.54 10.00
N VAL A 616 5.74 -8.92 11.15
CA VAL A 616 4.98 -7.65 11.20
C VAL A 616 5.70 -6.54 10.42
N ARG A 617 7.03 -6.56 10.43
CA ARG A 617 7.89 -5.58 9.74
C ARG A 617 8.52 -6.13 8.46
N CYS A 618 8.14 -7.33 8.04
CA CYS A 618 8.72 -7.96 6.87
C CYS A 618 8.18 -7.29 5.59
N ARG A 619 9.06 -6.65 4.81
CA ARG A 619 8.69 -6.07 3.50
C ARG A 619 8.15 -7.07 2.47
N TYR A 620 8.37 -8.36 2.68
CA TYR A 620 7.91 -9.43 1.80
C TYR A 620 6.62 -10.11 2.30
N LEU A 621 5.95 -9.50 3.28
CA LEU A 621 4.73 -9.98 3.92
C LEU A 621 3.68 -10.45 2.90
N ILE A 622 3.44 -9.63 1.87
CA ILE A 622 2.36 -9.80 0.89
C ILE A 622 2.66 -10.93 -0.11
N ILE A 623 3.93 -11.10 -0.48
CA ILE A 623 4.33 -12.03 -1.55
C ILE A 623 4.77 -13.41 -1.03
N CYS A 624 5.03 -13.55 0.28
CA CYS A 624 5.51 -14.82 0.85
C CYS A 624 4.45 -15.93 0.91
N GLY A 625 3.17 -15.59 0.75
CA GLY A 625 2.06 -16.55 0.77
C GLY A 625 1.79 -17.23 2.12
N LYS A 626 2.55 -16.93 3.18
CA LYS A 626 2.29 -17.45 4.52
C LYS A 626 1.00 -16.83 5.06
N LYS A 627 -0.07 -17.62 5.15
CA LYS A 627 -1.30 -17.24 5.87
C LYS A 627 -0.93 -16.99 7.33
N ARG A 628 -1.33 -15.83 7.83
CA ARG A 628 -1.22 -15.49 9.25
C ARG A 628 -2.63 -15.57 9.80
N ASP A 629 -2.79 -16.30 10.88
CA ASP A 629 -4.04 -16.28 11.61
C ASP A 629 -4.25 -14.83 12.03
N GLY A 630 -5.31 -14.20 11.51
CA GLY A 630 -5.54 -12.75 11.55
C GLY A 630 -5.77 -12.18 12.94
N SER A 631 -5.34 -12.88 13.99
CA SER A 631 -5.20 -12.34 15.33
C SER A 631 -4.17 -11.21 15.25
N PRO A 632 -4.56 -9.94 15.41
CA PRO A 632 -3.57 -8.93 15.72
C PRO A 632 -2.78 -9.46 16.92
N VAL A 633 -1.46 -9.53 16.79
CA VAL A 633 -0.59 -9.76 17.94
C VAL A 633 -0.78 -8.53 18.81
N VAL A 634 -1.74 -8.58 19.72
CA VAL A 634 -1.88 -7.59 20.78
C VAL A 634 -0.68 -7.85 21.67
N ASP A 635 0.30 -6.95 21.63
CA ASP A 635 1.44 -6.98 22.55
C ASP A 635 0.91 -6.76 23.98
N GLU A 636 0.57 -7.85 24.67
CA GLU A 636 0.12 -7.85 26.08
C GLU A 636 1.20 -7.34 27.06
N GLU A 637 2.44 -7.09 26.61
CA GLU A 637 3.53 -6.59 27.46
C GLU A 637 3.70 -5.04 27.43
N SER A 638 2.69 -4.30 26.97
CA SER A 638 2.74 -2.81 26.96
C SER A 638 1.76 -2.09 27.89
N SER A 639 1.15 -2.80 28.85
CA SER A 639 0.38 -2.20 29.97
C SER A 639 1.14 -2.23 31.29
#